data_AF-A0A532T1R1-F1
#
_entry.id   AF-A0A532T1R1-F1
#
_cell.length_a   1.000
_cell.length_b   1.000
_cell.length_c   1.000
_cell.angle_alpha   90.00
_cell.angle_beta   90.00
_cell.angle_gamma   90.00
#
_symmetry.space_group_name_H-M   'P 1'
#
loop_
_entity.id
_entity.type
_entity.pdbx_description
1 polymer ?
#
loop_
_entity_poly.entity_id
_entity_poly.type
_entity_poly.pdbx_seq_one_letter_code
_entity_poly.pdbx_strand_id
1 'polypeptide(L)'
;MLDKSKLNLSVILLVIGVGLIPTGLFIDGYLTDQVSSDVSTVLLEIKDEAASEIEELYLGLGIPEVLPELFDKLVDYVENGLVYYIGIPKALIYIKNKTIEKFPYFINGSGAAFAIFDTKDQVIYRNITLLEYALEVFFNDINFQNNFDVQIKGVSENMTSGILNLTYSADTAYRLLYGYNLNNTIYPGIFQNREYGTGVYNWLDFYSDAEADNGNNRTLIEIVYNCSWSSKLLQNFSAYIKSYLWDVIVKDQYEPMELETYAELVFFDQWANATFRLEGISLREISDDITADVYGLEVGRDDPSHISRSIAEDLWDPLNNSAFVNVTGILKWFEAAAGNLSAESELISTFGLTGLQMNQTYEWLTISIQTIIVPEVFYLPLPDGFGMGPTEYAEILLLDQWANATYYTEGINLGDDLKGFEAGIPTKLNISEATAFSLFNTNNSLSFIHREGILNWIDAYEGDVASQTEILSSFSLDLAQLNIVTDWLFTTLRYNVIPSVTLNITQTTMIEYAEEGEFYRQWSDGKLFEDGLDLGPLLGLDIISGWELGIPTNSDINESNSTSLWEEVEDDETFSLVSYKGISLWFEAMGDSSTYNDLQTKFGLNDSQMDQILAWLIEIRENFVLPIAQMERGLPVDHYTLGNNLFLGFTIAGGVLVGLGVIGIILQVILKRK
;
A
#
# COMPACT_ATOMS: atom_id res chain seq x y z
N MET A 1 93.36 -56.01 -20.89
CA MET A 1 92.11 -55.68 -21.59
C MET A 1 91.28 -54.84 -20.64
N LEU A 2 91.08 -53.53 -20.92
CA LEU A 2 90.08 -52.75 -20.19
C LEU A 2 88.70 -53.31 -20.53
N ASP A 3 87.91 -53.59 -19.50
CA ASP A 3 86.60 -54.23 -19.59
C ASP A 3 85.60 -53.23 -20.19
N LYS A 4 85.27 -53.38 -21.49
CA LYS A 4 84.32 -52.51 -22.23
C LYS A 4 82.98 -52.35 -21.50
N SER A 5 82.61 -53.34 -20.69
CA SER A 5 81.43 -53.32 -19.83
C SER A 5 81.40 -52.11 -18.90
N LYS A 6 82.54 -51.72 -18.31
CA LYS A 6 82.61 -50.61 -17.34
C LYS A 6 82.49 -49.24 -18.01
N LEU A 7 83.02 -49.07 -19.22
CA LEU A 7 82.89 -47.82 -19.98
C LEU A 7 81.44 -47.62 -20.41
N ASN A 8 80.82 -48.68 -20.94
CA ASN A 8 79.42 -48.67 -21.33
C ASN A 8 78.52 -48.36 -20.13
N LEU A 9 78.81 -48.93 -18.95
CA LEU A 9 78.08 -48.63 -17.72
C LEU A 9 78.22 -47.15 -17.32
N SER A 10 79.41 -46.57 -17.35
CA SER A 10 79.61 -45.15 -17.03
C SER A 10 78.90 -44.20 -18.00
N VAL A 11 78.85 -44.54 -19.29
CA VAL A 11 78.11 -43.76 -20.29
C VAL A 11 76.60 -43.91 -20.10
N ILE A 12 76.11 -45.11 -19.79
CA ILE A 12 74.69 -45.34 -19.48
C ILE A 12 74.27 -44.54 -18.23
N LEU A 13 75.07 -44.53 -17.17
CA LEU A 13 74.80 -43.75 -15.96
C LEU A 13 74.75 -42.24 -16.24
N LEU A 14 75.63 -41.74 -17.12
CA LEU A 14 75.64 -40.35 -17.53
C LEU A 14 74.41 -39.97 -18.37
N VAL A 15 74.01 -40.83 -19.32
CA VAL A 15 72.81 -40.61 -20.14
C VAL A 15 71.54 -40.64 -19.29
N ILE A 16 71.43 -41.59 -18.35
CA ILE A 16 70.29 -41.66 -17.43
C ILE A 16 70.28 -40.45 -16.49
N GLY A 17 71.43 -40.07 -15.93
CA GLY A 17 71.53 -38.91 -15.03
C GLY A 17 71.21 -37.58 -15.70
N VAL A 18 71.64 -37.38 -16.96
CA VAL A 18 71.29 -36.20 -17.78
C VAL A 18 69.82 -36.19 -18.18
N GLY A 19 69.18 -37.36 -18.33
CA GLY A 19 67.74 -37.46 -18.60
C GLY A 19 66.85 -37.16 -17.39
N LEU A 20 67.27 -37.55 -16.18
CA LEU A 20 66.46 -37.40 -14.97
C LEU A 20 66.28 -35.95 -14.49
N ILE A 21 67.27 -35.08 -14.71
CA ILE A 21 67.19 -33.67 -14.28
C ILE A 21 66.12 -32.89 -15.06
N PRO A 22 66.08 -32.93 -16.42
CA PRO A 22 64.98 -32.36 -17.20
C PRO A 22 63.62 -33.00 -16.90
N THR A 23 63.57 -34.30 -16.59
CA THR A 23 62.32 -34.98 -16.19
C THR A 23 61.80 -34.46 -14.85
N GLY A 24 62.70 -34.18 -13.89
CA GLY A 24 62.33 -33.54 -12.63
C GLY A 24 61.73 -32.14 -12.84
N LEU A 25 62.37 -31.30 -13.66
CA LEU A 25 61.85 -29.98 -14.02
C LEU A 25 60.51 -30.05 -14.77
N PHE A 26 60.35 -31.04 -15.66
CA PHE A 26 59.10 -31.25 -16.38
C PHE A 26 57.96 -31.68 -15.45
N ILE A 27 58.22 -32.57 -14.50
CA ILE A 27 57.21 -33.02 -13.53
C ILE A 27 56.82 -31.89 -12.57
N ASP A 28 57.80 -31.07 -12.13
CA ASP A 28 57.56 -29.89 -11.30
C ASP A 28 56.70 -28.85 -12.03
N GLY A 29 57.06 -28.55 -13.29
CA GLY A 29 56.27 -27.67 -14.15
C GLY A 29 54.87 -28.22 -14.42
N TYR A 30 54.75 -29.51 -14.75
CA TYR A 30 53.45 -30.16 -14.99
C TYR A 30 52.53 -30.14 -13.76
N LEU A 31 53.08 -30.34 -12.55
CA LEU A 31 52.29 -30.29 -11.31
C LEU A 31 51.93 -28.86 -10.91
N THR A 32 52.83 -27.90 -11.15
CA THR A 32 52.56 -26.47 -10.94
C THR A 32 51.46 -25.97 -11.88
N ASP A 33 51.56 -26.31 -13.17
CA ASP A 33 50.54 -26.06 -14.19
C ASP A 33 49.20 -26.69 -13.76
N GLN A 34 49.23 -27.91 -13.23
CA GLN A 34 47.99 -28.56 -12.79
C GLN A 34 47.34 -27.84 -11.60
N VAL A 35 48.11 -27.26 -10.67
CA VAL A 35 47.56 -26.43 -9.59
C VAL A 35 46.94 -25.14 -10.13
N SER A 36 47.60 -24.45 -11.07
CA SER A 36 46.99 -23.25 -11.71
C SER A 36 45.66 -23.58 -12.39
N SER A 37 45.56 -24.74 -13.05
CA SER A 37 44.31 -25.22 -13.64
C SER A 37 43.25 -25.49 -12.58
N ASP A 38 43.62 -26.20 -11.51
CA ASP A 38 42.69 -26.56 -10.44
C ASP A 38 42.19 -25.29 -9.69
N VAL A 39 43.05 -24.28 -9.49
CA VAL A 39 42.66 -22.97 -8.90
C VAL A 39 41.65 -22.25 -9.79
N SER A 40 41.92 -22.14 -11.09
CA SER A 40 41.00 -21.47 -12.04
C SER A 40 39.62 -22.14 -12.07
N THR A 41 39.56 -23.48 -12.03
CA THR A 41 38.29 -24.22 -11.96
C THR A 41 37.54 -23.95 -10.65
N VAL A 42 38.22 -24.01 -9.50
CA VAL A 42 37.59 -23.72 -8.19
C VAL A 42 37.08 -22.28 -8.12
N LEU A 43 37.80 -21.33 -8.71
CA LEU A 43 37.35 -19.93 -8.76
C LEU A 43 36.10 -19.76 -9.62
N LEU A 44 35.97 -20.48 -10.73
CA LEU A 44 34.74 -20.49 -11.54
C LEU A 44 33.56 -21.09 -10.76
N GLU A 45 33.78 -22.22 -10.08
CA GLU A 45 32.75 -22.84 -9.23
C GLU A 45 32.29 -21.91 -8.09
N ILE A 46 33.23 -21.20 -7.45
CA ILE A 46 32.90 -20.18 -6.43
C ILE A 46 32.08 -19.04 -7.04
N LYS A 47 32.41 -18.58 -8.25
CA LYS A 47 31.67 -17.51 -8.92
C LYS A 47 30.23 -17.92 -9.20
N ASP A 48 30.04 -19.09 -9.82
CA ASP A 48 28.71 -19.58 -10.22
C ASP A 48 27.82 -19.85 -9.00
N GLU A 49 28.37 -20.47 -7.96
CA GLU A 49 27.61 -20.80 -6.75
C GLU A 49 27.27 -19.54 -5.94
N ALA A 50 28.23 -18.61 -5.80
CA ALA A 50 27.97 -17.35 -5.14
C ALA A 50 26.94 -16.49 -5.87
N ALA A 51 26.94 -16.50 -7.20
CA ALA A 51 25.91 -15.83 -7.98
C ALA A 51 24.52 -16.42 -7.70
N SER A 52 24.42 -17.74 -7.59
CA SER A 52 23.20 -18.44 -7.22
C SER A 52 22.73 -18.09 -5.80
N GLU A 53 23.62 -18.07 -4.80
CA GLU A 53 23.27 -17.67 -3.43
C GLU A 53 22.93 -16.17 -3.31
N ILE A 54 23.67 -15.29 -4.00
CA ILE A 54 23.36 -13.86 -4.06
C ILE A 54 22.01 -13.65 -4.73
N GLU A 55 21.71 -14.33 -5.83
CA GLU A 55 20.39 -14.30 -6.46
C GLU A 55 19.31 -14.71 -5.45
N GLU A 56 19.52 -15.83 -4.75
CA GLU A 56 18.57 -16.35 -3.79
C GLU A 56 18.33 -15.35 -2.64
N LEU A 57 19.38 -14.74 -2.11
CA LEU A 57 19.33 -13.78 -1.01
C LEU A 57 18.75 -12.43 -1.45
N TYR A 58 19.10 -11.94 -2.64
CA TYR A 58 18.60 -10.69 -3.20
C TYR A 58 17.12 -10.77 -3.54
N LEU A 59 16.65 -11.93 -4.01
CA LEU A 59 15.22 -12.20 -4.17
C LEU A 59 14.46 -12.18 -2.83
N GLY A 60 15.10 -12.53 -1.72
CA GLY A 60 14.52 -12.40 -0.37
C GLY A 60 14.57 -10.96 0.18
N LEU A 61 15.74 -10.32 0.08
CA LEU A 61 15.99 -8.96 0.61
C LEU A 61 15.41 -7.83 -0.24
N GLY A 62 15.06 -8.10 -1.50
CA GLY A 62 14.38 -7.15 -2.37
C GLY A 62 12.95 -6.82 -1.90
N ILE A 63 12.36 -7.63 -1.00
CA ILE A 63 11.02 -7.39 -0.45
C ILE A 63 10.93 -6.03 0.26
N PRO A 64 11.76 -5.72 1.30
CA PRO A 64 11.80 -4.40 1.93
C PRO A 64 12.01 -3.21 1.01
N GLU A 65 12.63 -3.38 -0.16
CA GLU A 65 12.93 -2.29 -1.09
C GLU A 65 11.80 -2.08 -2.10
N VAL A 66 11.25 -3.16 -2.64
CA VAL A 66 10.23 -3.14 -3.70
C VAL A 66 8.82 -2.98 -3.13
N LEU A 67 8.53 -3.62 -2.00
CA LEU A 67 7.16 -3.69 -1.48
C LEU A 67 6.59 -2.34 -1.06
N PRO A 68 7.33 -1.45 -0.36
CA PRO A 68 6.81 -0.13 0.00
C PRO A 68 6.48 0.72 -1.23
N GLU A 69 7.37 0.78 -2.23
CA GLU A 69 7.13 1.59 -3.44
C GLU A 69 5.94 1.04 -4.25
N LEU A 70 5.79 -0.28 -4.30
CA LEU A 70 4.67 -0.92 -4.97
C LEU A 70 3.37 -0.76 -4.18
N PHE A 71 3.42 -0.82 -2.85
CA PHE A 71 2.30 -0.53 -1.96
C PHE A 71 1.79 0.89 -2.18
N ASP A 72 2.67 1.90 -2.21
CA ASP A 72 2.29 3.30 -2.49
C ASP A 72 1.60 3.45 -3.85
N LYS A 73 2.13 2.82 -4.90
CA LYS A 73 1.49 2.83 -6.23
C LYS A 73 0.11 2.18 -6.24
N LEU A 74 -0.12 1.23 -5.34
CA LEU A 74 -1.39 0.52 -5.22
C LEU A 74 -2.39 1.24 -4.36
N VAL A 75 -1.93 1.89 -3.30
CA VAL A 75 -2.70 2.88 -2.57
C VAL A 75 -3.18 3.94 -3.56
N ASP A 76 -2.31 4.47 -4.44
CA ASP A 76 -2.73 5.40 -5.49
C ASP A 76 -3.76 4.79 -6.46
N TYR A 77 -3.62 3.53 -6.86
CA TYR A 77 -4.57 2.85 -7.75
C TYR A 77 -5.94 2.65 -7.07
N VAL A 78 -5.92 2.18 -5.81
CA VAL A 78 -7.10 1.98 -4.97
C VAL A 78 -7.74 3.32 -4.64
N GLU A 79 -6.96 4.37 -4.37
CA GLU A 79 -7.42 5.74 -4.14
C GLU A 79 -8.14 6.30 -5.38
N ASN A 80 -7.55 6.14 -6.56
CA ASN A 80 -8.12 6.63 -7.81
C ASN A 80 -9.26 5.75 -8.37
N GLY A 81 -9.47 4.55 -7.82
CA GLY A 81 -10.50 3.60 -8.24
C GLY A 81 -11.49 3.24 -7.14
N LEU A 82 -11.07 2.40 -6.21
CA LEU A 82 -11.91 1.76 -5.18
C LEU A 82 -12.37 2.67 -4.05
N VAL A 83 -11.57 3.66 -3.63
CA VAL A 83 -11.93 4.61 -2.58
C VAL A 83 -13.16 5.43 -2.98
N TYR A 84 -13.21 5.87 -4.24
CA TYR A 84 -14.38 6.55 -4.78
C TYR A 84 -15.60 5.66 -4.87
N TYR A 85 -15.47 4.34 -4.97
CA TYR A 85 -16.59 3.42 -5.15
C TYR A 85 -17.07 2.77 -3.84
N ILE A 86 -16.16 2.40 -2.94
CA ILE A 86 -16.44 1.74 -1.66
C ILE A 86 -16.70 2.76 -0.54
N GLY A 87 -16.18 4.00 -0.65
CA GLY A 87 -16.55 5.08 0.25
C GLY A 87 -18.01 5.53 0.10
N ILE A 88 -18.59 5.36 -1.10
CA ILE A 88 -19.97 5.77 -1.42
C ILE A 88 -21.00 5.15 -0.48
N PRO A 89 -21.06 3.82 -0.28
CA PRO A 89 -21.99 3.21 0.65
C PRO A 89 -22.03 3.86 2.04
N LYS A 90 -20.85 4.05 2.66
CA LYS A 90 -20.75 4.65 4.00
C LYS A 90 -21.19 6.11 3.99
N ALA A 91 -20.75 6.86 2.98
CA ALA A 91 -21.12 8.26 2.77
C ALA A 91 -22.63 8.43 2.64
N LEU A 92 -23.25 7.63 1.78
CA LEU A 92 -24.68 7.66 1.54
C LEU A 92 -25.45 7.31 2.81
N ILE A 93 -25.05 6.25 3.54
CA ILE A 93 -25.70 5.89 4.82
C ILE A 93 -25.60 7.02 5.84
N TYR A 94 -24.43 7.65 5.97
CA TYR A 94 -24.25 8.79 6.86
C TYR A 94 -25.18 9.94 6.49
N ILE A 95 -25.22 10.32 5.21
CA ILE A 95 -26.08 11.40 4.70
C ILE A 95 -27.56 11.04 4.91
N LYS A 96 -27.98 9.80 4.61
CA LYS A 96 -29.34 9.32 4.90
C LYS A 96 -29.68 9.53 6.37
N ASN A 97 -28.85 9.03 7.28
CA ASN A 97 -29.11 9.09 8.72
C ASN A 97 -29.20 10.54 9.21
N LYS A 98 -28.29 11.41 8.75
CA LYS A 98 -28.33 12.84 9.10
C LYS A 98 -29.54 13.57 8.51
N THR A 99 -29.93 13.21 7.30
CA THR A 99 -31.14 13.77 6.67
C THR A 99 -32.39 13.37 7.47
N ILE A 100 -32.51 12.09 7.84
CA ILE A 100 -33.61 11.57 8.66
C ILE A 100 -33.64 12.25 10.03
N GLU A 101 -32.48 12.51 10.66
CA GLU A 101 -32.39 13.29 11.91
C GLU A 101 -32.95 14.71 11.75
N LYS A 102 -32.78 15.32 10.57
CA LYS A 102 -33.22 16.69 10.28
C LYS A 102 -34.68 16.78 9.82
N PHE A 103 -35.21 15.74 9.18
CA PHE A 103 -36.57 15.74 8.63
C PHE A 103 -37.69 16.08 9.61
N PRO A 104 -37.68 15.61 10.88
CA PRO A 104 -38.66 16.04 11.87
C PRO A 104 -38.78 17.56 11.99
N TYR A 105 -37.65 18.29 11.93
CA TYR A 105 -37.65 19.75 11.96
C TYR A 105 -38.24 20.35 10.69
N PHE A 106 -37.93 19.78 9.52
CA PHE A 106 -38.49 20.22 8.25
C PHE A 106 -39.99 19.98 8.17
N ILE A 107 -40.46 18.78 8.53
CA ILE A 107 -41.89 18.39 8.53
C ILE A 107 -42.69 19.30 9.46
N ASN A 108 -42.21 19.45 10.70
CA ASN A 108 -42.84 20.34 11.67
C ASN A 108 -42.80 21.80 11.20
N GLY A 109 -41.61 22.31 10.85
CA GLY A 109 -41.44 23.70 10.45
C GLY A 109 -42.23 24.08 9.20
N SER A 110 -42.14 23.28 8.14
CA SER A 110 -42.84 23.55 6.89
C SER A 110 -44.35 23.38 7.07
N GLY A 111 -44.80 22.31 7.74
CA GLY A 111 -46.21 22.09 8.05
C GLY A 111 -46.83 23.24 8.84
N ALA A 112 -46.14 23.75 9.86
CA ALA A 112 -46.59 24.91 10.63
C ALA A 112 -46.64 26.18 9.78
N ALA A 113 -45.62 26.43 8.95
CA ALA A 113 -45.55 27.62 8.11
C ALA A 113 -46.62 27.59 6.99
N PHE A 114 -46.86 26.43 6.36
CA PHE A 114 -47.92 26.23 5.39
C PHE A 114 -49.31 26.39 6.03
N ALA A 115 -49.55 25.80 7.20
CA ALA A 115 -50.82 25.94 7.91
C ALA A 115 -51.18 27.41 8.16
N ILE A 116 -50.22 28.22 8.63
CA ILE A 116 -50.42 29.67 8.82
C ILE A 116 -50.64 30.38 7.48
N PHE A 117 -49.83 30.06 6.47
CA PHE A 117 -49.89 30.75 5.17
C PHE A 117 -51.21 30.51 4.46
N ASP A 118 -51.65 29.25 4.34
CA ASP A 118 -52.89 28.88 3.66
C ASP A 118 -54.09 29.50 4.35
N THR A 119 -54.07 29.52 5.68
CA THR A 119 -55.11 30.17 6.49
C THR A 119 -55.19 31.67 6.22
N LYS A 120 -54.03 32.35 6.19
CA LYS A 120 -53.94 33.78 5.86
C LYS A 120 -54.44 34.06 4.43
N ASP A 121 -54.07 33.23 3.45
CA ASP A 121 -54.50 33.37 2.05
C ASP A 121 -56.01 33.12 1.87
N GLN A 122 -56.58 32.13 2.58
CA GLN A 122 -58.02 31.89 2.60
C GLN A 122 -58.79 33.10 3.15
N VAL A 123 -58.28 33.75 4.20
CA VAL A 123 -58.88 34.97 4.76
C VAL A 123 -58.85 36.13 3.77
N ILE A 124 -57.71 36.34 3.09
CA ILE A 124 -57.56 37.38 2.06
C ILE A 124 -58.52 37.13 0.90
N TYR A 125 -58.57 35.89 0.40
CA TYR A 125 -59.42 35.51 -0.73
C TYR A 125 -60.91 35.66 -0.42
N ARG A 126 -61.35 35.27 0.78
CA ARG A 126 -62.77 35.28 1.17
C ARG A 126 -63.32 36.69 1.45
N ASN A 127 -62.48 37.65 1.87
CA ASN A 127 -62.95 38.98 2.28
C ASN A 127 -62.53 40.16 1.40
N ILE A 128 -61.72 39.96 0.35
CA ILE A 128 -61.21 41.04 -0.53
C ILE A 128 -60.58 42.18 0.31
N THR A 129 -59.86 41.82 1.38
CA THR A 129 -59.26 42.76 2.34
C THR A 129 -57.74 42.91 2.14
N LEU A 130 -57.19 44.03 2.63
CA LEU A 130 -55.74 44.27 2.69
C LEU A 130 -55.05 43.28 3.64
N LEU A 131 -53.79 42.95 3.35
CA LEU A 131 -52.94 42.06 4.17
C LEU A 131 -52.94 42.43 5.66
N GLU A 132 -52.90 43.72 5.98
CA GLU A 132 -52.93 44.23 7.37
C GLU A 132 -54.14 43.73 8.16
N TYR A 133 -55.33 43.69 7.54
CA TYR A 133 -56.53 43.19 8.18
C TYR A 133 -56.45 41.68 8.42
N ALA A 134 -55.94 40.91 7.46
CA ALA A 134 -55.77 39.46 7.61
C ALA A 134 -54.79 39.12 8.74
N LEU A 135 -53.71 39.89 8.88
CA LEU A 135 -52.77 39.75 9.99
C LEU A 135 -53.40 40.12 11.33
N GLU A 136 -54.12 41.25 11.38
CA GLU A 136 -54.84 41.67 12.58
C GLU A 136 -55.78 40.58 13.08
N VAL A 137 -56.66 40.05 12.21
CA VAL A 137 -57.62 39.03 12.64
C VAL A 137 -56.97 37.69 12.96
N PHE A 138 -55.91 37.27 12.25
CA PHE A 138 -55.23 36.01 12.56
C PHE A 138 -54.53 36.04 13.92
N PHE A 139 -53.85 37.14 14.26
CA PHE A 139 -53.14 37.25 15.52
C PHE A 139 -54.05 37.63 16.70
N ASN A 140 -55.08 38.44 16.45
CA ASN A 140 -55.84 39.12 17.50
C ASN A 140 -57.31 38.63 17.62
N ASP A 141 -57.95 38.07 16.58
CA ASP A 141 -59.36 37.65 16.72
C ASP A 141 -59.51 36.38 17.58
N ILE A 142 -60.30 36.48 18.66
CA ILE A 142 -60.61 35.37 19.58
C ILE A 142 -61.66 34.40 19.03
N ASN A 143 -62.34 34.75 17.94
CA ASN A 143 -63.32 33.90 17.25
C ASN A 143 -62.89 33.66 15.79
N PHE A 144 -61.59 33.74 15.50
CA PHE A 144 -61.04 33.68 14.15
C PHE A 144 -61.56 32.48 13.34
N GLN A 145 -61.43 31.26 13.86
CA GLN A 145 -61.82 30.03 13.17
C GLN A 145 -63.30 30.08 12.72
N ASN A 146 -64.18 30.54 13.62
CA ASN A 146 -65.61 30.65 13.38
C ASN A 146 -65.98 31.80 12.44
N ASN A 147 -65.30 32.95 12.55
CA ASN A 147 -65.59 34.15 11.76
C ASN A 147 -65.20 33.98 10.29
N PHE A 148 -64.16 33.19 10.01
CA PHE A 148 -63.61 33.01 8.66
C PHE A 148 -63.86 31.62 8.08
N ASP A 149 -64.45 30.71 8.85
CA ASP A 149 -64.76 29.31 8.47
C ASP A 149 -63.51 28.58 7.92
N VAL A 150 -62.44 28.63 8.72
CA VAL A 150 -61.13 28.04 8.42
C VAL A 150 -60.85 26.87 9.36
N GLN A 151 -59.92 25.99 8.99
CA GLN A 151 -59.67 24.75 9.75
C GLN A 151 -58.78 24.92 10.98
N ILE A 152 -58.00 26.00 11.08
CA ILE A 152 -57.13 26.27 12.23
C ILE A 152 -57.60 27.47 13.04
N LYS A 153 -57.25 27.51 14.32
CA LYS A 153 -57.48 28.66 15.21
C LYS A 153 -56.50 29.79 14.94
N GLY A 154 -56.92 31.02 15.21
CA GLY A 154 -56.00 32.16 15.26
C GLY A 154 -55.11 32.09 16.51
N VAL A 155 -54.05 32.92 16.55
CA VAL A 155 -53.10 32.91 17.68
C VAL A 155 -53.81 33.28 18.99
N SER A 156 -54.58 34.37 19.00
CA SER A 156 -55.34 34.78 20.19
C SER A 156 -56.39 33.77 20.59
N GLU A 157 -57.14 33.24 19.63
CA GLU A 157 -58.17 32.22 19.86
C GLU A 157 -57.61 30.97 20.56
N ASN A 158 -56.43 30.50 20.14
CA ASN A 158 -55.81 29.35 20.78
C ASN A 158 -55.17 29.69 22.14
N MET A 159 -54.45 30.79 22.24
CA MET A 159 -53.58 31.05 23.39
C MET A 159 -54.29 31.63 24.61
N THR A 160 -55.48 32.24 24.45
CA THR A 160 -56.10 32.99 25.55
C THR A 160 -57.30 32.32 26.19
N SER A 161 -57.92 31.32 25.55
CA SER A 161 -59.12 30.58 26.05
C SER A 161 -60.06 31.40 26.97
N GLY A 162 -60.31 32.67 26.63
CA GLY A 162 -61.06 33.61 27.49
C GLY A 162 -60.73 35.09 27.28
N ILE A 163 -61.70 35.82 26.71
CA ILE A 163 -62.02 37.28 26.75
C ILE A 163 -60.90 38.31 26.47
N LEU A 164 -59.61 37.97 26.51
CA LEU A 164 -58.51 38.88 26.24
C LEU A 164 -57.94 38.64 24.85
N ASN A 165 -57.99 39.67 24.02
CA ASN A 165 -57.34 39.71 22.73
C ASN A 165 -55.83 40.00 22.92
N LEU A 166 -54.94 39.22 22.28
CA LEU A 166 -53.52 39.56 22.24
C LEU A 166 -53.34 40.81 21.38
N THR A 167 -52.57 41.79 21.84
CA THR A 167 -52.45 43.07 21.13
C THR A 167 -51.23 43.10 20.20
N TYR A 168 -51.13 42.17 19.25
CA TYR A 168 -50.06 42.24 18.25
C TYR A 168 -50.27 43.46 17.36
N SER A 169 -49.23 44.28 17.19
CA SER A 169 -49.28 45.34 16.17
C SER A 169 -49.12 44.72 14.77
N ALA A 170 -49.62 45.40 13.73
CA ALA A 170 -49.42 44.97 12.35
C ALA A 170 -47.92 44.81 12.01
N ASP A 171 -47.04 45.68 12.54
CA ASP A 171 -45.60 45.59 12.34
C ASP A 171 -45.00 44.37 13.06
N THR A 172 -45.41 44.09 14.31
CA THR A 172 -45.00 42.88 15.04
C THR A 172 -45.40 41.63 14.28
N ALA A 173 -46.67 41.52 13.88
CA ALA A 173 -47.20 40.40 13.11
C ALA A 173 -46.44 40.24 11.79
N TYR A 174 -46.21 41.33 11.05
CA TYR A 174 -45.47 41.29 9.80
C TYR A 174 -44.04 40.79 10.00
N ARG A 175 -43.31 41.30 10.99
CA ARG A 175 -41.92 40.89 11.23
C ARG A 175 -41.81 39.45 11.72
N LEU A 176 -42.77 38.96 12.51
CA LEU A 176 -42.82 37.53 12.89
C LEU A 176 -42.95 36.62 11.66
N LEU A 177 -43.80 37.01 10.70
CA LEU A 177 -44.04 36.22 9.50
C LEU A 177 -42.92 36.36 8.47
N TYR A 178 -42.45 37.57 8.17
CA TYR A 178 -41.56 37.84 7.04
C TYR A 178 -40.10 38.14 7.44
N GLY A 179 -39.83 38.32 8.74
CA GLY A 179 -38.53 38.68 9.29
C GLY A 179 -38.25 40.17 9.20
N TYR A 180 -37.01 40.56 9.51
CA TYR A 180 -36.61 41.96 9.54
C TYR A 180 -35.14 42.13 9.19
N ASN A 181 -34.82 43.12 8.35
CA ASN A 181 -33.43 43.49 8.07
C ASN A 181 -33.03 44.64 9.01
N LEU A 182 -32.11 44.36 9.93
CA LEU A 182 -31.54 45.34 10.84
C LEU A 182 -30.04 45.42 10.57
N ASN A 183 -29.58 46.60 10.14
CA ASN A 183 -28.15 46.86 9.88
C ASN A 183 -27.47 45.88 8.89
N ASN A 184 -28.16 45.50 7.82
CA ASN A 184 -27.73 44.49 6.83
C ASN A 184 -27.67 43.05 7.37
N THR A 185 -28.15 42.80 8.59
CA THR A 185 -28.38 41.46 9.11
C THR A 185 -29.85 41.12 8.93
N ILE A 186 -30.13 40.03 8.21
CA ILE A 186 -31.48 39.51 8.01
C ILE A 186 -31.82 38.61 9.21
N TYR A 187 -32.81 39.01 9.98
CA TYR A 187 -33.36 38.21 11.08
C TYR A 187 -34.52 37.35 10.58
N PRO A 188 -34.71 36.17 11.20
CA PRO A 188 -35.62 35.16 10.68
C PRO A 188 -37.08 35.59 10.74
N GLY A 189 -37.87 35.16 9.76
CA GLY A 189 -39.32 35.19 9.80
C GLY A 189 -39.85 33.82 9.46
N ILE A 190 -41.01 33.44 9.99
CA ILE A 190 -41.48 32.06 9.83
C ILE A 190 -41.82 31.65 8.39
N PHE A 191 -42.04 32.62 7.49
CA PHE A 191 -42.22 32.38 6.05
C PHE A 191 -40.93 32.48 5.23
N GLN A 192 -39.81 32.83 5.85
CA GLN A 192 -38.52 32.69 5.17
C GLN A 192 -38.30 31.21 4.91
N ASN A 193 -38.18 30.85 3.63
CA ASN A 193 -37.99 29.47 3.22
C ASN A 193 -39.05 28.50 3.78
N ARG A 194 -40.32 28.89 3.62
CA ARG A 194 -41.51 28.16 4.10
C ARG A 194 -41.49 26.69 3.71
N GLU A 195 -41.03 26.37 2.50
CA GLU A 195 -40.96 25.01 1.98
C GLU A 195 -40.08 24.10 2.84
N TYR A 196 -39.01 24.63 3.44
CA TYR A 196 -38.09 23.85 4.29
C TYR A 196 -38.36 24.08 5.77
N GLY A 197 -39.27 24.98 6.15
CA GLY A 197 -39.55 25.29 7.55
C GLY A 197 -38.39 25.95 8.29
N THR A 198 -37.28 26.27 7.62
CA THR A 198 -36.08 26.83 8.26
C THR A 198 -36.33 28.21 8.84
N GLY A 199 -37.27 28.99 8.26
CA GLY A 199 -37.74 30.24 8.89
C GLY A 199 -38.40 30.02 10.25
N VAL A 200 -39.22 28.97 10.40
CA VAL A 200 -39.84 28.62 11.70
C VAL A 200 -38.76 28.16 12.68
N TYR A 201 -37.86 27.28 12.23
CA TYR A 201 -36.76 26.78 13.05
C TYR A 201 -35.84 27.91 13.52
N ASN A 202 -35.31 28.72 12.60
CA ASN A 202 -34.42 29.84 12.91
C ASN A 202 -35.10 30.87 13.81
N TRP A 203 -36.40 31.10 13.63
CA TRP A 203 -37.16 31.97 14.52
C TRP A 203 -37.25 31.40 15.94
N LEU A 204 -37.52 30.10 16.08
CA LEU A 204 -37.60 29.43 17.37
C LEU A 204 -36.25 29.31 18.07
N ASP A 205 -35.18 29.12 17.29
CA ASP A 205 -33.81 29.11 17.79
C ASP A 205 -33.42 30.50 18.32
N PHE A 206 -33.68 31.55 17.54
CA PHE A 206 -33.46 32.93 17.98
C PHE A 206 -34.32 33.30 19.21
N TYR A 207 -35.56 32.80 19.28
CA TYR A 207 -36.40 32.92 20.46
C TYR A 207 -35.83 32.17 21.67
N SER A 208 -35.33 30.94 21.47
CA SER A 208 -34.73 30.12 22.52
C SER A 208 -33.48 30.78 23.11
N ASP A 209 -32.62 31.34 22.25
CA ASP A 209 -31.45 32.11 22.66
C ASP A 209 -31.82 33.35 23.50
N ALA A 210 -32.88 34.06 23.11
CA ALA A 210 -33.40 35.21 23.86
C ALA A 210 -34.12 34.83 25.16
N GLU A 211 -34.68 33.62 25.23
CA GLU A 211 -35.26 33.05 26.44
C GLU A 211 -34.16 32.69 27.45
N ALA A 212 -33.06 32.10 26.97
CA ALA A 212 -31.89 31.73 27.76
C ALA A 212 -31.06 32.93 28.23
N ASP A 213 -30.95 33.99 27.42
CA ASP A 213 -30.18 35.21 27.75
C ASP A 213 -31.08 36.41 28.08
N ASN A 214 -31.14 36.78 29.36
CA ASN A 214 -31.82 37.99 29.85
C ASN A 214 -31.12 39.32 29.44
N GLY A 215 -30.04 39.25 28.65
CA GLY A 215 -29.20 40.38 28.23
C GLY A 215 -29.40 40.79 26.76
N ASN A 216 -28.37 40.58 25.94
CA ASN A 216 -28.27 41.15 24.60
C ASN A 216 -29.24 40.47 23.63
N ASN A 217 -29.39 39.14 23.69
CA ASN A 217 -30.26 38.42 22.77
C ASN A 217 -31.74 38.76 22.99
N ARG A 218 -32.16 38.93 24.25
CA ARG A 218 -33.51 39.44 24.57
C ARG A 218 -33.75 40.85 24.04
N THR A 219 -32.81 41.76 24.29
CA THR A 219 -32.95 43.13 23.79
C THR A 219 -33.01 43.14 22.26
N LEU A 220 -32.20 42.29 21.62
CA LEU A 220 -32.16 42.18 20.17
C LEU A 220 -33.47 41.65 19.60
N ILE A 221 -34.04 40.57 20.15
CA ILE A 221 -35.30 40.01 19.65
C ILE A 221 -36.49 40.98 19.83
N GLU A 222 -36.50 41.76 20.92
CA GLU A 222 -37.51 42.80 21.17
C GLU A 222 -37.46 43.90 20.10
N ILE A 223 -36.26 44.33 19.71
CA ILE A 223 -36.04 45.31 18.63
C ILE A 223 -36.43 44.73 17.27
N VAL A 224 -36.00 43.49 17.00
CA VAL A 224 -36.22 42.81 15.73
C VAL A 224 -37.72 42.66 15.46
N TYR A 225 -38.50 42.14 16.41
CA TYR A 225 -39.93 41.90 16.22
C TYR A 225 -40.84 43.02 16.75
N ASN A 226 -40.27 44.15 17.17
CA ASN A 226 -41.01 45.32 17.65
C ASN A 226 -42.05 44.95 18.72
N CYS A 227 -41.63 44.22 19.76
CA CYS A 227 -42.49 43.87 20.88
C CYS A 227 -41.66 43.75 22.16
N SER A 228 -42.26 44.03 23.32
CA SER A 228 -41.57 43.86 24.60
C SER A 228 -41.73 42.43 25.11
N TRP A 229 -40.70 41.88 25.72
CA TRP A 229 -40.71 40.58 26.38
C TRP A 229 -41.78 40.51 27.47
N SER A 230 -42.05 41.63 28.15
CA SER A 230 -43.09 41.76 29.18
C SER A 230 -44.51 41.57 28.65
N SER A 231 -44.74 41.83 27.36
CA SER A 231 -46.06 41.68 26.72
C SER A 231 -46.48 40.23 26.51
N LYS A 232 -45.56 39.28 26.68
CA LYS A 232 -45.75 37.85 26.45
C LYS A 232 -46.08 37.45 25.00
N LEU A 233 -46.03 38.38 24.04
CA LEU A 233 -46.40 38.10 22.65
C LEU A 233 -45.49 37.04 22.00
N LEU A 234 -44.17 37.19 22.12
CA LEU A 234 -43.22 36.19 21.58
C LEU A 234 -43.42 34.80 22.23
N GLN A 235 -43.62 34.75 23.54
CA GLN A 235 -43.90 33.52 24.27
C GLN A 235 -45.21 32.87 23.80
N ASN A 236 -46.26 33.66 23.61
CA ASN A 236 -47.56 33.17 23.13
C ASN A 236 -47.45 32.65 21.69
N PHE A 237 -46.69 33.31 20.82
CA PHE A 237 -46.47 32.84 19.46
C PHE A 237 -45.64 31.56 19.40
N SER A 238 -44.57 31.47 20.19
CA SER A 238 -43.77 30.24 20.35
C SER A 238 -44.61 29.08 20.87
N ALA A 239 -45.43 29.32 21.89
CA ALA A 239 -46.36 28.33 22.42
C ALA A 239 -47.44 27.93 21.40
N TYR A 240 -47.95 28.87 20.61
CA TYR A 240 -48.89 28.58 19.53
C TYR A 240 -48.30 27.65 18.47
N ILE A 241 -47.04 27.89 18.06
CA ILE A 241 -46.33 27.00 17.12
C ILE A 241 -46.16 25.60 17.74
N LYS A 242 -45.62 25.51 18.96
CA LYS A 242 -45.31 24.22 19.60
C LYS A 242 -46.56 23.42 19.97
N SER A 243 -47.45 24.01 20.77
CA SER A 243 -48.55 23.29 21.42
C SER A 243 -49.80 23.11 20.56
N TYR A 244 -49.89 23.80 19.42
CA TYR A 244 -51.05 23.71 18.54
C TYR A 244 -50.67 23.39 17.09
N LEU A 245 -49.80 24.18 16.46
CA LEU A 245 -49.44 23.88 15.07
C LEU A 245 -48.72 22.54 14.95
N TRP A 246 -47.65 22.31 15.72
CA TRP A 246 -46.96 21.02 15.68
C TRP A 246 -47.78 19.90 16.28
N ASP A 247 -48.17 20.04 17.55
CA ASP A 247 -48.80 18.95 18.30
C ASP A 247 -50.20 18.55 17.80
N VAL A 248 -50.92 19.44 17.13
CA VAL A 248 -52.30 19.18 16.68
C VAL A 248 -52.41 19.20 15.16
N ILE A 249 -51.90 20.23 14.48
CA ILE A 249 -52.13 20.38 13.03
C ILE A 249 -51.18 19.52 12.20
N VAL A 250 -49.87 19.62 12.45
CA VAL A 250 -48.88 18.84 11.69
C VAL A 250 -48.94 17.38 12.09
N LYS A 251 -49.08 17.09 13.39
CA LYS A 251 -49.17 15.72 13.89
C LYS A 251 -50.29 14.88 13.28
N ASP A 252 -51.47 15.48 13.09
CA ASP A 252 -52.62 14.81 12.47
C ASP A 252 -52.30 14.33 11.03
N GLN A 253 -51.29 14.89 10.36
CA GLN A 253 -50.89 14.48 9.01
C GLN A 253 -50.10 13.17 8.97
N TYR A 254 -49.44 12.80 10.07
CA TYR A 254 -48.60 11.60 10.13
C TYR A 254 -49.05 10.57 11.18
N GLU A 255 -50.04 10.88 12.03
CA GLU A 255 -50.65 9.92 12.96
C GLU A 255 -51.38 8.78 12.19
N PRO A 256 -51.29 7.50 12.60
CA PRO A 256 -50.78 6.94 13.88
C PRO A 256 -49.28 6.63 13.92
N MET A 257 -48.46 7.16 13.01
CA MET A 257 -47.03 6.87 12.96
C MET A 257 -46.23 7.79 13.88
N GLU A 258 -45.13 7.28 14.44
CA GLU A 258 -44.13 8.13 15.10
C GLU A 258 -43.43 9.02 14.07
N LEU A 259 -43.08 10.25 14.46
CA LEU A 259 -42.55 11.25 13.54
C LEU A 259 -41.23 10.80 12.89
N GLU A 260 -40.39 10.08 13.62
CA GLU A 260 -39.12 9.55 13.12
C GLU A 260 -39.35 8.49 12.04
N THR A 261 -40.33 7.60 12.23
CA THR A 261 -40.71 6.61 11.21
C THR A 261 -41.30 7.29 9.99
N TYR A 262 -42.14 8.32 10.18
CA TYR A 262 -42.68 9.09 9.07
C TYR A 262 -41.57 9.85 8.32
N ALA A 263 -40.60 10.42 9.02
CA ALA A 263 -39.45 11.10 8.45
C ALA A 263 -38.59 10.17 7.56
N GLU A 264 -38.39 8.92 7.98
CA GLU A 264 -37.71 7.93 7.14
C GLU A 264 -38.51 7.59 5.87
N LEU A 265 -39.84 7.48 5.95
CA LEU A 265 -40.67 7.29 4.75
C LEU A 265 -40.62 8.50 3.81
N VAL A 266 -40.63 9.71 4.37
CA VAL A 266 -40.46 10.95 3.61
C VAL A 266 -39.10 11.00 2.94
N PHE A 267 -38.03 10.49 3.58
CA PHE A 267 -36.72 10.35 2.93
C PHE A 267 -36.80 9.50 1.66
N PHE A 268 -37.40 8.31 1.73
CA PHE A 268 -37.50 7.44 0.57
C PHE A 268 -38.42 8.00 -0.53
N ASP A 269 -39.54 8.62 -0.14
CA ASP A 269 -40.43 9.29 -1.09
C ASP A 269 -39.77 10.51 -1.75
N GLN A 270 -38.95 11.24 -1.00
CA GLN A 270 -38.19 12.36 -1.51
C GLN A 270 -37.12 11.87 -2.47
N TRP A 271 -36.35 10.86 -2.09
CA TRP A 271 -35.31 10.26 -2.94
C TRP A 271 -35.88 9.71 -4.25
N ALA A 272 -36.99 8.99 -4.18
CA ALA A 272 -37.62 8.34 -5.33
C ALA A 272 -38.31 9.33 -6.28
N ASN A 273 -38.99 10.32 -5.73
CA ASN A 273 -40.03 11.05 -6.45
C ASN A 273 -39.97 12.57 -6.26
N ALA A 274 -38.96 13.10 -5.57
CA ALA A 274 -38.84 14.53 -5.25
C ALA A 274 -40.13 15.13 -4.63
N THR A 275 -40.85 14.31 -3.85
CA THR A 275 -42.22 14.61 -3.37
C THR A 275 -42.29 15.74 -2.36
N PHE A 276 -41.21 15.96 -1.62
CA PHE A 276 -41.08 16.99 -0.61
C PHE A 276 -40.41 18.26 -1.16
N ARG A 277 -39.36 18.10 -2.00
CA ARG A 277 -38.62 19.21 -2.61
C ARG A 277 -38.19 18.89 -4.06
N LEU A 278 -38.67 19.69 -5.00
CA LEU A 278 -38.29 19.58 -6.42
C LEU A 278 -36.80 19.80 -6.67
N GLU A 279 -36.16 20.74 -5.95
CA GLU A 279 -34.72 21.04 -6.10
C GLU A 279 -33.80 20.13 -5.27
N GLY A 280 -34.39 19.31 -4.41
CA GLY A 280 -33.66 18.39 -3.56
C GLY A 280 -33.04 18.95 -2.28
N ILE A 281 -32.79 18.14 -1.25
CA ILE A 281 -32.30 18.62 0.05
C ILE A 281 -30.86 19.15 -0.06
N SER A 282 -30.60 20.31 0.55
CA SER A 282 -29.24 20.86 0.60
C SER A 282 -28.42 20.07 1.61
N LEU A 283 -27.23 19.63 1.21
CA LEU A 283 -26.32 18.92 2.11
C LEU A 283 -25.71 19.84 3.17
N ARG A 284 -25.76 21.17 2.98
CA ARG A 284 -25.32 22.12 4.00
C ARG A 284 -26.19 22.06 5.27
N GLU A 285 -27.45 21.65 5.14
CA GLU A 285 -28.32 21.43 6.30
C GLU A 285 -27.90 20.20 7.13
N ILE A 286 -27.05 19.34 6.55
CA ILE A 286 -26.50 18.13 7.16
C ILE A 286 -25.12 18.39 7.77
N SER A 287 -24.27 19.19 7.11
CA SER A 287 -22.97 19.63 7.62
C SER A 287 -22.62 21.04 7.17
N ASP A 288 -22.20 21.88 8.11
CA ASP A 288 -21.76 23.26 7.86
C ASP A 288 -20.48 23.35 7.02
N ASP A 289 -19.72 22.24 6.94
CA ASP A 289 -18.47 22.16 6.17
C ASP A 289 -18.71 22.03 4.66
N ILE A 290 -19.93 21.67 4.24
CA ILE A 290 -20.29 21.51 2.82
C ILE A 290 -20.67 22.87 2.22
N THR A 291 -20.15 23.16 1.02
CA THR A 291 -20.42 24.43 0.33
C THR A 291 -21.93 24.67 0.07
N ALA A 292 -22.34 25.94 0.14
CA ALA A 292 -23.75 26.35 0.19
C ALA A 292 -24.59 26.04 -1.06
N ASP A 293 -23.97 25.61 -2.15
CA ASP A 293 -24.63 25.39 -3.44
C ASP A 293 -24.75 23.89 -3.80
N VAL A 294 -24.51 23.01 -2.84
CA VAL A 294 -24.68 21.55 -3.02
C VAL A 294 -26.10 21.12 -2.66
N TYR A 295 -26.84 20.74 -3.70
CA TYR A 295 -28.15 20.11 -3.64
C TYR A 295 -28.07 18.75 -4.34
N GLY A 296 -28.84 17.74 -3.90
CA GLY A 296 -28.97 16.51 -4.70
C GLY A 296 -28.93 15.22 -3.92
N LEU A 297 -29.77 15.10 -2.89
CA LEU A 297 -30.02 13.79 -2.29
C LEU A 297 -30.84 12.88 -3.21
N GLU A 298 -31.44 13.39 -4.28
CA GLU A 298 -32.46 12.75 -5.08
C GLU A 298 -31.99 12.38 -6.49
N VAL A 299 -32.61 11.33 -7.04
CA VAL A 299 -32.35 10.89 -8.41
C VAL A 299 -33.12 11.74 -9.41
N GLY A 300 -32.41 12.44 -10.30
CA GLY A 300 -33.00 13.16 -11.45
C GLY A 300 -33.54 14.56 -11.12
N ARG A 301 -32.64 15.52 -10.81
CA ARG A 301 -32.92 16.90 -10.36
C ARG A 301 -33.98 17.70 -11.17
N ASP A 302 -34.29 17.29 -12.40
CA ASP A 302 -35.29 17.93 -13.26
C ASP A 302 -36.50 17.02 -13.63
N ASP A 303 -36.42 15.70 -13.39
CA ASP A 303 -37.48 14.72 -13.68
C ASP A 303 -37.43 13.56 -12.66
N PRO A 304 -38.41 13.43 -11.76
CA PRO A 304 -38.40 12.41 -10.72
C PRO A 304 -38.25 11.00 -11.29
N SER A 305 -37.46 10.16 -10.60
CA SER A 305 -37.18 8.80 -11.09
C SER A 305 -38.42 7.90 -11.16
N HIS A 306 -39.53 8.29 -10.53
CA HIS A 306 -40.80 7.56 -10.57
C HIS A 306 -40.71 6.09 -10.10
N ILE A 307 -39.67 5.76 -9.32
CA ILE A 307 -39.56 4.47 -8.65
C ILE A 307 -40.52 4.43 -7.45
N SER A 308 -40.96 3.23 -7.07
CA SER A 308 -41.79 3.08 -5.88
C SER A 308 -40.94 3.27 -4.62
N ARG A 309 -41.58 3.67 -3.51
CA ARG A 309 -40.93 3.72 -2.19
C ARG A 309 -40.25 2.40 -1.81
N SER A 310 -40.89 1.26 -2.09
CA SER A 310 -40.31 -0.05 -1.81
C SER A 310 -39.00 -0.29 -2.56
N ILE A 311 -38.89 0.15 -3.82
CA ILE A 311 -37.64 0.05 -4.59
C ILE A 311 -36.58 0.98 -3.99
N ALA A 312 -36.96 2.19 -3.57
CA ALA A 312 -36.04 3.08 -2.87
C ALA A 312 -35.54 2.48 -1.54
N GLU A 313 -36.43 1.88 -0.74
CA GLU A 313 -36.06 1.16 0.49
C GLU A 313 -35.04 0.05 0.18
N ASP A 314 -35.28 -0.77 -0.84
CA ASP A 314 -34.37 -1.85 -1.25
C ASP A 314 -33.01 -1.33 -1.78
N LEU A 315 -33.00 -0.20 -2.49
CA LEU A 315 -31.78 0.43 -3.01
C LEU A 315 -30.93 1.09 -1.91
N TRP A 316 -31.57 1.46 -0.81
CA TRP A 316 -30.98 2.03 0.41
C TRP A 316 -30.83 1.00 1.55
N ASP A 317 -31.00 -0.30 1.27
CA ASP A 317 -30.78 -1.38 2.22
C ASP A 317 -29.32 -1.89 2.18
N PRO A 318 -28.50 -1.67 3.22
CA PRO A 318 -27.13 -2.17 3.25
C PRO A 318 -27.02 -3.70 3.28
N LEU A 319 -28.08 -4.42 3.63
CA LEU A 319 -28.11 -5.88 3.62
C LEU A 319 -28.37 -6.47 2.22
N ASN A 320 -28.81 -5.64 1.27
CA ASN A 320 -29.04 -6.05 -0.11
C ASN A 320 -27.73 -5.97 -0.93
N ASN A 321 -27.21 -7.12 -1.36
CA ASN A 321 -25.95 -7.23 -2.13
C ASN A 321 -25.98 -6.60 -3.53
N SER A 322 -27.12 -6.04 -3.94
CA SER A 322 -27.27 -5.28 -5.19
C SER A 322 -27.52 -3.78 -4.95
N ALA A 323 -27.72 -3.35 -3.69
CA ALA A 323 -27.96 -1.95 -3.34
C ALA A 323 -26.69 -1.11 -3.48
N PHE A 324 -26.81 0.16 -3.87
CA PHE A 324 -25.65 1.06 -3.96
C PHE A 324 -25.10 1.49 -2.59
N VAL A 325 -25.83 1.21 -1.51
CA VAL A 325 -25.35 1.35 -0.13
C VAL A 325 -24.71 0.08 0.43
N ASN A 326 -24.52 -0.93 -0.42
CA ASN A 326 -23.76 -2.14 -0.12
C ASN A 326 -22.50 -2.14 -1.00
N VAL A 327 -21.37 -2.61 -0.45
CA VAL A 327 -20.09 -2.58 -1.16
C VAL A 327 -20.08 -3.48 -2.41
N THR A 328 -20.65 -4.68 -2.32
CA THR A 328 -20.79 -5.55 -3.49
C THR A 328 -21.77 -4.95 -4.50
N GLY A 329 -22.86 -4.34 -4.00
CA GLY A 329 -23.86 -3.74 -4.87
C GLY A 329 -23.33 -2.54 -5.64
N ILE A 330 -22.64 -1.60 -4.98
CA ILE A 330 -22.10 -0.41 -5.65
C ILE A 330 -21.10 -0.74 -6.76
N LEU A 331 -20.27 -1.77 -6.58
CA LEU A 331 -19.36 -2.23 -7.64
C LEU A 331 -20.14 -2.72 -8.86
N LYS A 332 -21.24 -3.46 -8.67
CA LYS A 332 -22.13 -3.85 -9.78
C LYS A 332 -22.73 -2.64 -10.49
N TRP A 333 -23.15 -1.61 -9.75
CA TRP A 333 -23.65 -0.36 -10.34
C TRP A 333 -22.60 0.31 -11.25
N PHE A 334 -21.34 0.32 -10.83
CA PHE A 334 -20.25 0.88 -11.63
C PHE A 334 -19.88 0.04 -12.84
N GLU A 335 -19.78 -1.28 -12.69
CA GLU A 335 -19.58 -2.18 -13.83
C GLU A 335 -20.68 -2.00 -14.87
N ALA A 336 -21.92 -1.91 -14.42
CA ALA A 336 -23.06 -1.74 -15.30
C ALA A 336 -23.06 -0.37 -15.99
N ALA A 337 -22.70 0.71 -15.29
CA ALA A 337 -22.49 2.04 -15.87
C ALA A 337 -21.33 2.07 -16.89
N ALA A 338 -20.29 1.24 -16.69
CA ALA A 338 -19.19 1.05 -17.64
C ALA A 338 -19.57 0.19 -18.87
N GLY A 339 -20.82 -0.28 -18.96
CA GLY A 339 -21.33 -1.04 -20.09
C GLY A 339 -21.32 -2.57 -19.90
N ASN A 340 -21.10 -3.07 -18.67
CA ASN A 340 -21.27 -4.50 -18.37
C ASN A 340 -22.76 -4.88 -18.37
N LEU A 341 -23.24 -5.39 -19.51
CA LEU A 341 -24.63 -5.79 -19.72
C LEU A 341 -25.12 -6.88 -18.75
N SER A 342 -24.21 -7.70 -18.20
CA SER A 342 -24.58 -8.75 -17.24
C SER A 342 -24.93 -8.15 -15.89
N ALA A 343 -24.09 -7.24 -15.39
CA ALA A 343 -24.34 -6.49 -14.17
C ALA A 343 -25.60 -5.61 -14.30
N GLU A 344 -25.78 -4.94 -15.45
CA GLU A 344 -26.98 -4.14 -15.73
C GLU A 344 -28.26 -5.00 -15.70
N SER A 345 -28.24 -6.16 -16.36
CA SER A 345 -29.39 -7.08 -16.39
C SER A 345 -29.74 -7.62 -15.00
N GLU A 346 -28.73 -7.90 -14.17
CA GLU A 346 -28.91 -8.34 -12.79
C GLU A 346 -29.58 -7.26 -11.93
N LEU A 347 -29.13 -6.01 -12.03
CA LEU A 347 -29.69 -4.88 -11.27
C LEU A 347 -31.13 -4.59 -11.70
N ILE A 348 -31.40 -4.54 -13.00
CA ILE A 348 -32.76 -4.38 -13.55
C ILE A 348 -33.68 -5.49 -13.04
N SER A 349 -33.22 -6.74 -13.05
CA SER A 349 -34.01 -7.88 -12.56
C SER A 349 -34.22 -7.83 -11.04
N THR A 350 -33.24 -7.37 -10.28
CA THR A 350 -33.29 -7.36 -8.81
C THR A 350 -34.28 -6.32 -8.31
N PHE A 351 -34.23 -5.12 -8.88
CA PHE A 351 -35.05 -3.98 -8.44
C PHE A 351 -36.28 -3.73 -9.30
N GLY A 352 -36.43 -4.42 -10.43
CA GLY A 352 -37.56 -4.21 -11.35
C GLY A 352 -37.52 -2.85 -12.06
N LEU A 353 -36.33 -2.28 -12.28
CA LEU A 353 -36.16 -0.94 -12.84
C LEU A 353 -36.42 -0.93 -14.35
N THR A 354 -37.01 0.16 -14.86
CA THR A 354 -37.01 0.44 -16.30
C THR A 354 -35.64 0.97 -16.74
N GLY A 355 -35.32 0.90 -18.04
CA GLY A 355 -34.07 1.45 -18.55
C GLY A 355 -33.88 2.95 -18.27
N LEU A 356 -34.98 3.73 -18.23
CA LEU A 356 -34.92 5.14 -17.85
C LEU A 356 -34.54 5.31 -16.38
N GLN A 357 -35.20 4.58 -15.48
CA GLN A 357 -34.92 4.59 -14.04
C GLN A 357 -33.49 4.15 -13.72
N MET A 358 -32.99 3.14 -14.45
CA MET A 358 -31.62 2.70 -14.36
C MET A 358 -30.65 3.83 -14.71
N ASN A 359 -30.87 4.48 -15.85
CA ASN A 359 -30.01 5.58 -16.30
C ASN A 359 -30.04 6.79 -15.36
N GLN A 360 -31.22 7.16 -14.85
CA GLN A 360 -31.33 8.25 -13.87
C GLN A 360 -30.55 7.94 -12.58
N THR A 361 -30.66 6.70 -12.08
CA THR A 361 -29.93 6.26 -10.89
C THR A 361 -28.41 6.27 -11.14
N TYR A 362 -27.97 5.83 -12.33
CA TYR A 362 -26.56 5.93 -12.72
C TYR A 362 -26.07 7.37 -12.79
N GLU A 363 -26.80 8.26 -13.45
CA GLU A 363 -26.43 9.67 -13.56
C GLU A 363 -26.32 10.32 -12.18
N TRP A 364 -27.21 9.98 -11.24
CA TRP A 364 -27.09 10.44 -9.86
C TRP A 364 -25.84 9.89 -9.16
N LEU A 365 -25.59 8.58 -9.24
CA LEU A 365 -24.39 7.95 -8.64
C LEU A 365 -23.09 8.48 -9.25
N THR A 366 -23.03 8.72 -10.56
CA THR A 366 -21.81 9.11 -11.26
C THR A 366 -21.56 10.62 -11.23
N ILE A 367 -22.59 11.44 -11.39
CA ILE A 367 -22.44 12.90 -11.42
C ILE A 367 -22.56 13.46 -10.02
N SER A 368 -23.67 13.21 -9.32
CA SER A 368 -23.94 13.89 -8.04
C SER A 368 -23.09 13.32 -6.91
N ILE A 369 -22.92 12.00 -6.86
CA ILE A 369 -22.18 11.38 -5.77
C ILE A 369 -20.66 11.49 -5.97
N GLN A 370 -20.12 11.05 -7.10
CA GLN A 370 -18.66 11.05 -7.29
C GLN A 370 -18.05 12.45 -7.37
N THR A 371 -18.74 13.43 -7.97
CA THR A 371 -18.13 14.75 -8.21
C THR A 371 -18.38 15.76 -7.10
N ILE A 372 -19.37 15.51 -6.24
CA ILE A 372 -19.80 16.47 -5.21
C ILE A 372 -19.73 15.86 -3.81
N ILE A 373 -20.34 14.69 -3.61
CA ILE A 373 -20.46 14.11 -2.27
C ILE A 373 -19.17 13.42 -1.84
N VAL A 374 -18.54 12.60 -2.69
CA VAL A 374 -17.33 11.84 -2.31
C VAL A 374 -16.17 12.76 -1.90
N PRO A 375 -15.80 13.83 -2.65
CA PRO A 375 -14.72 14.73 -2.25
C PRO A 375 -14.98 15.44 -0.91
N GLU A 376 -16.23 15.79 -0.61
CA GLU A 376 -16.62 16.48 0.62
C GLU A 376 -16.74 15.50 1.81
N VAL A 377 -17.17 14.26 1.58
CA VAL A 377 -17.35 13.24 2.63
C VAL A 377 -16.03 12.67 3.15
N PHE A 378 -14.96 12.64 2.35
CA PHE A 378 -13.62 12.32 2.90
C PHE A 378 -13.13 13.35 3.94
N TYR A 379 -13.72 14.55 3.95
CA TYR A 379 -13.48 15.55 5.00
C TYR A 379 -14.56 15.56 6.09
N LEU A 380 -15.67 14.82 5.93
CA LEU A 380 -16.70 14.72 6.95
C LEU A 380 -16.30 13.71 8.04
N PRO A 381 -16.59 14.00 9.31
CA PRO A 381 -16.36 13.05 10.39
C PRO A 381 -17.28 11.85 10.17
N LEU A 382 -16.67 10.66 10.03
CA LEU A 382 -17.39 9.40 10.12
C LEU A 382 -18.08 9.30 11.50
N PRO A 383 -19.04 8.38 11.71
CA PRO A 383 -19.79 8.24 12.97
C PRO A 383 -18.92 8.13 14.25
N ASP A 384 -17.65 7.81 14.08
CA ASP A 384 -16.57 7.65 15.04
C ASP A 384 -15.72 8.92 15.27
N GLY A 385 -16.03 10.03 14.58
CA GLY A 385 -15.51 11.37 14.87
C GLY A 385 -14.14 11.70 14.29
N PHE A 386 -13.54 10.79 13.52
CA PHE A 386 -12.31 11.04 12.78
C PHE A 386 -12.64 11.25 11.29
N GLY A 387 -12.22 12.40 10.75
CA GLY A 387 -12.11 12.58 9.31
C GLY A 387 -10.90 11.79 8.84
N MET A 388 -11.09 10.88 7.88
CA MET A 388 -10.04 10.02 7.34
C MET A 388 -9.76 10.46 5.91
N GLY A 389 -8.50 10.72 5.58
CA GLY A 389 -8.12 11.12 4.23
C GLY A 389 -8.38 9.99 3.21
N PRO A 390 -8.55 10.31 1.91
CA PRO A 390 -8.76 9.30 0.87
C PRO A 390 -7.61 8.29 0.79
N THR A 391 -6.36 8.73 0.96
CA THR A 391 -5.17 7.87 1.03
C THR A 391 -5.21 6.92 2.22
N GLU A 392 -5.53 7.41 3.43
CA GLU A 392 -5.63 6.59 4.64
C GLU A 392 -6.73 5.52 4.49
N TYR A 393 -7.84 5.86 3.82
CA TYR A 393 -8.88 4.89 3.52
C TYR A 393 -8.47 3.88 2.43
N ALA A 394 -7.71 4.29 1.42
CA ALA A 394 -7.15 3.39 0.40
C ALA A 394 -6.25 2.34 1.04
N GLU A 395 -5.37 2.74 1.95
CA GLU A 395 -4.49 1.85 2.69
C GLU A 395 -5.28 0.78 3.46
N ILE A 396 -6.33 1.18 4.18
CA ILE A 396 -7.19 0.25 4.93
C ILE A 396 -7.84 -0.76 3.98
N LEU A 397 -8.41 -0.29 2.86
CA LEU A 397 -9.05 -1.16 1.88
C LEU A 397 -8.07 -2.13 1.24
N LEU A 398 -6.88 -1.67 0.89
CA LEU A 398 -5.82 -2.50 0.32
C LEU A 398 -5.35 -3.57 1.31
N LEU A 399 -5.15 -3.21 2.58
CA LEU A 399 -4.74 -4.15 3.62
C LEU A 399 -5.84 -5.16 3.98
N ASP A 400 -7.11 -4.72 4.03
CA ASP A 400 -8.23 -5.66 4.22
C ASP A 400 -8.40 -6.58 3.01
N GLN A 401 -8.24 -6.07 1.80
CA GLN A 401 -8.23 -6.87 0.58
C GLN A 401 -7.10 -7.90 0.59
N TRP A 402 -5.89 -7.50 0.97
CA TRP A 402 -4.73 -8.39 1.07
C TRP A 402 -4.93 -9.47 2.14
N ALA A 403 -5.40 -9.10 3.33
CA ALA A 403 -5.56 -10.00 4.47
C ALA A 403 -6.76 -10.95 4.30
N ASN A 404 -7.89 -10.45 3.81
CA ASN A 404 -9.19 -11.11 3.95
C ASN A 404 -9.89 -11.38 2.60
N ALA A 405 -9.31 -10.95 1.48
CA ALA A 405 -9.89 -11.06 0.14
C ALA A 405 -11.37 -10.62 0.13
N THR A 406 -11.63 -9.46 0.73
CA THR A 406 -12.99 -8.97 1.02
C THR A 406 -13.72 -8.52 -0.24
N TYR A 407 -13.02 -7.90 -1.19
CA TYR A 407 -13.62 -7.23 -2.35
C TYR A 407 -13.40 -7.99 -3.66
N TYR A 408 -12.18 -8.49 -3.90
CA TYR A 408 -11.84 -9.29 -5.08
C TYR A 408 -11.32 -10.65 -4.66
N THR A 409 -12.12 -11.70 -4.87
CA THR A 409 -11.70 -13.08 -4.54
C THR A 409 -10.52 -13.56 -5.38
N GLU A 410 -10.29 -12.95 -6.55
CA GLU A 410 -9.17 -13.24 -7.45
C GLU A 410 -8.04 -12.20 -7.37
N GLY A 411 -8.20 -11.15 -6.55
CA GLY A 411 -7.27 -10.02 -6.50
C GLY A 411 -7.57 -8.86 -7.45
N ILE A 412 -6.89 -7.73 -7.27
CA ILE A 412 -6.93 -6.60 -8.23
C ILE A 412 -5.95 -6.89 -9.37
N ASN A 413 -6.42 -6.76 -10.61
CA ASN A 413 -5.59 -6.94 -11.81
C ASN A 413 -4.89 -5.63 -12.19
N LEU A 414 -3.56 -5.61 -12.08
CA LEU A 414 -2.72 -4.44 -12.33
C LEU A 414 -2.13 -4.37 -13.74
N GLY A 415 -2.53 -5.28 -14.65
CA GLY A 415 -1.98 -5.38 -16.01
C GLY A 415 -1.18 -6.66 -16.25
N ASP A 416 -0.79 -6.87 -17.51
CA ASP A 416 -0.43 -8.19 -18.07
C ASP A 416 0.79 -8.88 -17.42
N ASP A 417 1.62 -8.17 -16.64
CA ASP A 417 2.85 -8.73 -16.01
C ASP A 417 2.90 -8.64 -14.47
N LEU A 418 1.91 -8.02 -13.81
CA LEU A 418 1.86 -7.88 -12.33
C LEU A 418 0.69 -8.68 -11.72
N LYS A 419 0.37 -9.83 -12.33
CA LYS A 419 -0.52 -10.82 -11.70
C LYS A 419 0.21 -11.41 -10.49
N GLY A 420 -0.09 -10.93 -9.29
CA GLY A 420 0.44 -11.55 -8.08
C GLY A 420 0.72 -10.63 -6.91
N PHE A 421 0.95 -9.32 -7.11
CA PHE A 421 1.11 -8.44 -5.95
C PHE A 421 -0.16 -8.43 -5.08
N GLU A 422 -1.31 -8.42 -5.76
CA GLU A 422 -2.63 -8.58 -5.15
C GLU A 422 -3.30 -9.89 -5.54
N ALA A 423 -2.56 -10.96 -5.86
CA ALA A 423 -3.12 -12.26 -5.55
C ALA A 423 -3.17 -12.30 -4.03
N GLY A 424 -4.23 -11.70 -3.47
CA GLY A 424 -4.55 -11.72 -2.07
C GLY A 424 -4.31 -13.13 -1.64
N ILE A 425 -3.64 -13.26 -0.51
CA ILE A 425 -3.25 -14.54 0.03
C ILE A 425 -4.33 -15.56 -0.35
N PRO A 426 -4.05 -16.57 -1.18
CA PRO A 426 -5.08 -17.34 -1.90
C PRO A 426 -6.14 -17.94 -0.96
N THR A 427 -5.80 -17.99 0.33
CA THR A 427 -6.64 -18.31 1.46
C THR A 427 -6.74 -17.10 2.41
N LYS A 428 -7.97 -16.68 2.75
CA LYS A 428 -8.21 -15.61 3.74
C LYS A 428 -7.44 -15.85 5.04
N LEU A 429 -6.66 -14.86 5.48
CA LEU A 429 -5.96 -14.91 6.76
C LEU A 429 -6.89 -14.74 7.96
N ASN A 430 -7.98 -13.97 7.82
CA ASN A 430 -8.85 -13.57 8.93
C ASN A 430 -8.09 -12.86 10.06
N ILE A 431 -7.15 -11.98 9.70
CA ILE A 431 -6.41 -11.15 10.66
C ILE A 431 -7.07 -9.77 10.80
N SER A 432 -6.79 -9.11 11.92
CA SER A 432 -7.27 -7.75 12.16
C SER A 432 -6.55 -6.73 11.29
N GLU A 433 -7.23 -5.60 11.02
CA GLU A 433 -6.64 -4.44 10.34
C GLU A 433 -5.35 -3.97 11.03
N ALA A 434 -5.35 -3.87 12.36
CA ALA A 434 -4.16 -3.50 13.14
C ALA A 434 -2.98 -4.46 12.95
N THR A 435 -3.27 -5.76 12.80
CA THR A 435 -2.24 -6.76 12.49
C THR A 435 -1.68 -6.55 11.08
N ALA A 436 -2.54 -6.33 10.09
CA ALA A 436 -2.13 -6.08 8.70
C ALA A 436 -1.27 -4.80 8.60
N PHE A 437 -1.68 -3.70 9.25
CA PHE A 437 -0.86 -2.48 9.32
C PHE A 437 0.51 -2.73 9.95
N SER A 438 0.57 -3.51 11.03
CA SER A 438 1.84 -3.80 11.70
C SER A 438 2.79 -4.63 10.82
N LEU A 439 2.23 -5.53 10.00
CA LEU A 439 2.98 -6.33 9.02
C LEU A 439 3.56 -5.47 7.88
N PHE A 440 2.85 -4.41 7.48
CA PHE A 440 3.28 -3.44 6.46
C PHE A 440 3.83 -2.12 7.07
N ASN A 441 4.41 -2.17 8.27
CA ASN A 441 4.98 -0.98 8.92
C ASN A 441 6.51 -0.98 8.86
N THR A 442 7.09 -0.06 8.09
CA THR A 442 8.55 0.13 7.98
C THR A 442 9.22 0.54 9.29
N ASN A 443 8.48 1.02 10.30
CA ASN A 443 9.03 1.31 11.63
C ASN A 443 8.99 0.11 12.59
N ASN A 444 8.31 -0.98 12.21
CA ASN A 444 8.30 -2.20 12.98
C ASN A 444 9.50 -3.07 12.56
N SER A 445 10.46 -3.28 13.47
CA SER A 445 11.67 -4.04 13.18
C SER A 445 11.42 -5.50 12.80
N LEU A 446 10.24 -6.06 13.11
CA LEU A 446 9.84 -7.42 12.76
C LEU A 446 8.93 -7.50 11.52
N SER A 447 8.59 -6.36 10.90
CA SER A 447 7.82 -6.33 9.66
C SER A 447 8.62 -6.94 8.51
N PHE A 448 7.96 -7.67 7.59
CA PHE A 448 8.62 -8.19 6.38
C PHE A 448 9.00 -7.09 5.38
N ILE A 449 8.51 -5.85 5.55
CA ILE A 449 8.98 -4.69 4.78
C ILE A 449 10.09 -3.89 5.48
N HIS A 450 10.53 -4.36 6.65
CA HIS A 450 11.72 -3.83 7.32
C HIS A 450 12.93 -4.72 6.97
N ARG A 451 14.08 -4.09 6.70
CA ARG A 451 15.31 -4.80 6.26
C ARG A 451 15.80 -5.86 7.23
N GLU A 452 15.76 -5.59 8.53
CA GLU A 452 16.13 -6.59 9.55
C GLU A 452 14.99 -7.57 9.83
N GLY A 453 13.75 -7.13 9.59
CA GLY A 453 12.57 -7.94 9.87
C GLY A 453 12.46 -9.10 8.90
N ILE A 454 12.68 -8.86 7.59
CA ILE A 454 12.58 -9.90 6.56
C ILE A 454 13.51 -11.09 6.81
N LEU A 455 14.66 -10.89 7.45
CA LEU A 455 15.58 -11.98 7.82
C LEU A 455 14.91 -12.98 8.76
N ASN A 456 14.18 -12.50 9.78
CA ASN A 456 13.41 -13.37 10.67
C ASN A 456 12.30 -14.13 9.91
N TRP A 457 11.72 -13.54 8.86
CA TRP A 457 10.72 -14.21 8.03
C TRP A 457 11.33 -15.30 7.15
N ILE A 458 12.55 -15.08 6.63
CA ILE A 458 13.32 -16.10 5.89
C ILE A 458 13.63 -17.27 6.83
N ASP A 459 14.22 -16.99 7.99
CA ASP A 459 14.56 -18.01 9.00
C ASP A 459 13.31 -18.80 9.42
N ALA A 460 12.18 -18.12 9.62
CA ALA A 460 10.91 -18.76 9.96
C ALA A 460 10.37 -19.67 8.83
N TYR A 461 10.55 -19.29 7.57
CA TYR A 461 10.16 -20.10 6.41
C TYR A 461 11.06 -21.34 6.25
N GLU A 462 12.35 -21.21 6.54
CA GLU A 462 13.32 -22.32 6.54
C GLU A 462 13.14 -23.28 7.73
N GLY A 463 12.31 -22.90 8.69
CA GLY A 463 11.89 -23.76 9.79
C GLY A 463 12.56 -23.45 11.14
N ASP A 464 13.20 -22.29 11.29
CA ASP A 464 13.73 -21.86 12.57
C ASP A 464 12.60 -21.59 13.59
N VAL A 465 12.59 -22.37 14.66
CA VAL A 465 11.52 -22.34 15.67
C VAL A 465 11.54 -21.04 16.48
N ALA A 466 12.70 -20.44 16.68
CA ALA A 466 12.82 -19.19 17.44
C ALA A 466 12.16 -18.04 16.69
N SER A 467 12.51 -17.88 15.40
CA SER A 467 11.96 -16.86 14.50
C SER A 467 10.46 -17.04 14.28
N GLN A 468 9.98 -18.28 14.08
CA GLN A 468 8.55 -18.57 14.03
C GLN A 468 7.83 -18.11 15.31
N THR A 469 8.39 -18.44 16.48
CA THR A 469 7.78 -18.08 17.77
C THR A 469 7.71 -16.56 17.96
N GLU A 470 8.79 -15.84 17.60
CA GLU A 470 8.86 -14.39 17.70
C GLU A 470 7.82 -13.70 16.82
N ILE A 471 7.70 -14.11 15.55
CA ILE A 471 6.72 -13.57 14.59
C ILE A 471 5.28 -13.85 15.05
N LEU A 472 4.97 -15.11 15.40
CA LEU A 472 3.64 -15.50 15.86
C LEU A 472 3.20 -14.66 17.07
N SER A 473 4.10 -14.47 18.03
CA SER A 473 3.81 -13.69 19.24
C SER A 473 3.64 -12.20 18.97
N SER A 474 4.46 -11.63 18.09
CA SER A 474 4.48 -10.19 17.82
C SER A 474 3.29 -9.72 16.99
N PHE A 475 2.85 -10.53 16.03
CA PHE A 475 1.71 -10.21 15.16
C PHE A 475 0.41 -10.88 15.59
N SER A 476 0.42 -11.68 16.67
CA SER A 476 -0.72 -12.47 17.14
C SER A 476 -1.28 -13.39 16.05
N LEU A 477 -0.38 -13.98 15.27
CA LEU A 477 -0.71 -14.94 14.22
C LEU A 477 -0.75 -16.36 14.80
N ASP A 478 -1.51 -17.25 14.16
CA ASP A 478 -1.35 -18.69 14.33
C ASP A 478 -0.41 -19.29 13.26
N LEU A 479 -0.03 -20.55 13.44
CA LEU A 479 0.92 -21.22 12.54
C LEU A 479 0.38 -21.36 11.12
N ALA A 480 -0.95 -21.52 10.95
CA ALA A 480 -1.52 -21.60 9.62
C ALA A 480 -1.43 -20.24 8.91
N GLN A 481 -1.73 -19.15 9.62
CA GLN A 481 -1.58 -17.79 9.12
C GLN A 481 -0.12 -17.47 8.79
N LEU A 482 0.84 -17.87 9.63
CA LEU A 482 2.27 -17.70 9.35
C LEU A 482 2.67 -18.39 8.05
N ASN A 483 2.35 -19.68 7.91
CA ASN A 483 2.70 -20.47 6.73
C ASN A 483 2.13 -19.85 5.46
N ILE A 484 0.90 -19.36 5.55
CA ILE A 484 0.21 -18.72 4.45
C ILE A 484 0.93 -17.40 4.04
N VAL A 485 1.36 -16.57 5.01
CA VAL A 485 2.12 -15.34 4.73
C VAL A 485 3.49 -15.67 4.15
N THR A 486 4.23 -16.63 4.72
CA THR A 486 5.55 -17.03 4.22
C THR A 486 5.47 -17.65 2.83
N ASP A 487 4.44 -18.47 2.56
CA ASP A 487 4.21 -18.99 1.22
C ASP A 487 3.97 -17.83 0.24
N TRP A 488 3.13 -16.85 0.59
CA TRP A 488 2.92 -15.70 -0.29
C TRP A 488 4.21 -14.89 -0.53
N LEU A 489 4.97 -14.57 0.52
CA LEU A 489 6.25 -13.85 0.43
C LEU A 489 7.24 -14.58 -0.47
N PHE A 490 7.47 -15.87 -0.21
CA PHE A 490 8.58 -16.60 -0.82
C PHE A 490 8.20 -17.42 -2.05
N THR A 491 6.91 -17.51 -2.41
CA THR A 491 6.47 -18.13 -3.67
C THR A 491 5.92 -17.11 -4.67
N THR A 492 5.04 -16.21 -4.21
CA THR A 492 4.32 -15.29 -5.10
C THR A 492 5.14 -14.03 -5.34
N LEU A 493 5.55 -13.36 -4.27
CA LEU A 493 6.35 -12.12 -4.35
C LEU A 493 7.76 -12.37 -4.86
N ARG A 494 8.50 -13.28 -4.20
CA ARG A 494 9.90 -13.61 -4.50
C ARG A 494 10.11 -13.95 -5.97
N TYR A 495 9.33 -14.89 -6.51
CA TYR A 495 9.60 -15.42 -7.85
C TYR A 495 8.87 -14.70 -8.99
N ASN A 496 7.77 -13.99 -8.74
CA ASN A 496 6.97 -13.40 -9.83
C ASN A 496 7.00 -11.87 -9.85
N VAL A 497 7.09 -11.22 -8.69
CA VAL A 497 6.94 -9.77 -8.60
C VAL A 497 8.28 -9.06 -8.55
N ILE A 498 9.20 -9.50 -7.67
CA ILE A 498 10.50 -8.84 -7.49
C ILE A 498 11.29 -8.82 -8.81
N PRO A 499 11.48 -9.94 -9.54
CA PRO A 499 12.15 -9.89 -10.83
C PRO A 499 11.49 -8.88 -11.78
N SER A 500 10.16 -8.89 -11.88
CA SER A 500 9.42 -8.02 -12.80
C SER A 500 9.54 -6.52 -12.47
N VAL A 501 9.68 -6.15 -11.19
CA VAL A 501 9.78 -4.75 -10.75
C VAL A 501 11.22 -4.23 -10.76
N THR A 502 12.18 -5.06 -10.36
CA THR A 502 13.61 -4.70 -10.36
C THR A 502 14.19 -4.67 -11.78
N LEU A 503 13.64 -5.46 -12.71
CA LEU A 503 14.05 -5.53 -14.13
C LEU A 503 13.54 -4.37 -15.01
N ASN A 504 13.16 -3.23 -14.43
CA ASN A 504 12.97 -1.99 -15.20
C ASN A 504 14.30 -1.43 -15.79
N ILE A 505 15.39 -2.20 -15.67
CA ILE A 505 16.65 -2.09 -16.40
C ILE A 505 16.56 -3.08 -17.58
N THR A 506 16.50 -2.53 -18.78
CA THR A 506 16.35 -3.27 -20.03
C THR A 506 17.37 -4.41 -20.19
N GLN A 507 16.87 -5.66 -20.29
CA GLN A 507 17.48 -6.85 -20.92
C GLN A 507 18.38 -7.79 -20.09
N THR A 508 18.61 -7.57 -18.80
CA THR A 508 19.40 -8.50 -17.97
C THR A 508 18.52 -9.51 -17.21
N THR A 509 19.00 -10.73 -16.98
CA THR A 509 18.39 -11.74 -16.11
C THR A 509 18.75 -11.51 -14.64
N MET A 510 18.04 -12.11 -13.68
CA MET A 510 18.40 -12.00 -12.24
C MET A 510 19.78 -12.59 -11.93
N ILE A 511 20.16 -13.67 -12.61
CA ILE A 511 21.52 -14.22 -12.58
C ILE A 511 22.54 -13.19 -13.07
N GLU A 512 22.29 -12.57 -14.23
CA GLU A 512 23.19 -11.52 -14.73
C GLU A 512 23.24 -10.30 -13.79
N TYR A 513 22.17 -9.97 -13.07
CA TYR A 513 22.20 -8.92 -12.05
C TYR A 513 23.00 -9.33 -10.79
N ALA A 514 22.82 -10.57 -10.32
CA ALA A 514 23.57 -11.11 -9.19
C ALA A 514 25.07 -11.20 -9.50
N GLU A 515 25.43 -11.64 -10.71
CA GLU A 515 26.81 -11.69 -11.20
C GLU A 515 27.38 -10.30 -11.51
N GLU A 516 26.74 -9.54 -12.40
CA GLU A 516 27.28 -8.28 -12.93
C GLU A 516 27.14 -7.10 -11.95
N GLY A 517 26.13 -7.12 -11.09
CA GLY A 517 25.81 -6.02 -10.19
C GLY A 517 26.25 -6.22 -8.74
N GLU A 518 26.13 -7.42 -8.19
CA GLU A 518 26.30 -7.64 -6.73
C GLU A 518 27.56 -8.45 -6.38
N PHE A 519 27.89 -9.51 -7.13
CA PHE A 519 29.15 -10.25 -6.97
C PHE A 519 30.37 -9.34 -7.20
N TYR A 520 30.40 -8.58 -8.31
CA TYR A 520 31.51 -7.65 -8.57
C TYR A 520 31.53 -6.44 -7.62
N ARG A 521 30.35 -5.99 -7.16
CA ARG A 521 30.26 -4.90 -6.18
C ARG A 521 30.75 -5.34 -4.81
N GLN A 522 30.45 -6.57 -4.39
CA GLN A 522 31.01 -7.16 -3.17
C GLN A 522 32.55 -7.19 -3.22
N TRP A 523 33.14 -7.51 -4.38
CA TRP A 523 34.59 -7.42 -4.60
C TRP A 523 35.13 -5.98 -4.59
N SER A 524 34.33 -5.02 -5.05
CA SER A 524 34.69 -3.60 -5.14
C SER A 524 34.65 -2.90 -3.78
N ASP A 525 33.52 -3.00 -3.06
CA ASP A 525 33.26 -2.20 -1.86
C ASP A 525 32.80 -2.96 -0.61
N GLY A 526 32.61 -4.28 -0.69
CA GLY A 526 32.26 -5.15 0.45
C GLY A 526 30.92 -4.83 1.12
N LYS A 527 30.00 -4.14 0.43
CA LYS A 527 28.76 -3.63 1.07
C LYS A 527 27.68 -4.66 1.33
N LEU A 528 27.67 -5.80 0.64
CA LEU A 528 26.59 -6.79 0.79
C LEU A 528 26.77 -7.63 2.04
N PHE A 529 28.00 -8.10 2.26
CA PHE A 529 28.38 -8.90 3.43
C PHE A 529 29.67 -8.34 4.03
N GLU A 530 29.61 -7.78 5.24
CA GLU A 530 30.82 -7.27 5.92
C GLU A 530 31.86 -8.39 6.16
N ASP A 531 31.40 -9.64 6.31
CA ASP A 531 32.22 -10.82 6.61
C ASP A 531 32.32 -11.83 5.43
N GLY A 532 31.64 -11.59 4.30
CA GLY A 532 31.52 -12.56 3.19
C GLY A 532 30.36 -13.57 3.34
N LEU A 533 30.22 -14.48 2.35
CA LEU A 533 29.27 -15.62 2.37
C LEU A 533 29.92 -16.86 3.07
N ASP A 534 29.20 -17.97 3.30
CA ASP A 534 29.78 -19.26 3.78
C ASP A 534 29.35 -20.48 2.93
N LEU A 535 30.22 -20.89 2.02
CA LEU A 535 30.23 -21.92 0.99
C LEU A 535 30.99 -23.15 1.50
N GLY A 536 31.69 -23.06 2.65
CA GLY A 536 32.38 -24.17 3.30
C GLY A 536 31.52 -25.45 3.38
N PRO A 537 30.30 -25.38 3.93
CA PRO A 537 29.38 -26.53 3.99
C PRO A 537 29.04 -27.12 2.61
N LEU A 538 28.99 -26.29 1.57
CA LEU A 538 28.62 -26.69 0.21
C LEU A 538 29.73 -27.45 -0.50
N LEU A 539 30.99 -27.06 -0.26
CA LEU A 539 32.19 -27.74 -0.76
C LEU A 539 32.59 -28.97 0.08
N GLY A 540 31.77 -29.33 1.08
CA GLY A 540 32.04 -30.46 1.98
C GLY A 540 33.15 -30.19 3.00
N LEU A 541 33.39 -28.92 3.32
CA LEU A 541 34.33 -28.45 4.32
C LEU A 541 33.56 -28.04 5.60
N ASP A 542 34.24 -27.99 6.75
CA ASP A 542 33.65 -27.43 7.97
C ASP A 542 33.39 -25.91 7.76
N ILE A 543 32.48 -25.31 8.55
CA ILE A 543 32.22 -23.84 8.57
C ILE A 543 33.57 -23.10 8.71
N ILE A 544 33.95 -22.33 7.68
CA ILE A 544 35.13 -21.47 7.71
C ILE A 544 34.62 -20.03 7.69
N SER A 545 34.38 -19.47 8.87
CA SER A 545 33.93 -18.09 9.00
C SER A 545 34.94 -17.11 8.38
N GLY A 546 34.51 -16.38 7.36
CA GLY A 546 35.07 -15.08 6.97
C GLY A 546 35.79 -14.99 5.62
N TRP A 547 35.56 -15.88 4.66
CA TRP A 547 36.49 -16.04 3.52
C TRP A 547 35.85 -16.19 2.15
N GLU A 548 34.78 -15.44 1.86
CA GLU A 548 34.04 -15.72 0.63
C GLU A 548 33.47 -14.45 0.02
N LEU A 549 33.64 -14.37 -1.30
CA LEU A 549 33.18 -13.28 -2.16
C LEU A 549 33.89 -11.94 -2.08
N GLY A 550 35.00 -11.82 -1.36
CA GLY A 550 35.76 -10.57 -1.39
C GLY A 550 37.11 -10.61 -0.70
N ILE A 551 37.90 -9.57 -0.95
CA ILE A 551 39.10 -9.27 -0.18
C ILE A 551 38.65 -8.88 1.24
N PRO A 552 39.28 -9.39 2.32
CA PRO A 552 38.84 -9.25 3.73
C PRO A 552 38.76 -7.81 4.27
N THR A 553 39.00 -6.80 3.44
CA THR A 553 38.78 -5.39 3.72
C THR A 553 38.28 -4.75 2.44
N ASN A 554 37.37 -3.77 2.55
CA ASN A 554 36.92 -2.93 1.44
C ASN A 554 38.11 -2.59 0.52
N SER A 555 38.09 -3.16 -0.68
CA SER A 555 39.25 -3.19 -1.56
C SER A 555 39.41 -1.87 -2.33
N ASP A 556 38.36 -1.05 -2.38
CA ASP A 556 38.24 0.14 -3.22
C ASP A 556 38.61 -0.14 -4.70
N ILE A 557 38.50 -1.40 -5.15
CA ILE A 557 38.70 -1.77 -6.54
C ILE A 557 37.49 -1.29 -7.31
N ASN A 558 37.67 -0.56 -8.41
CA ASN A 558 36.54 -0.14 -9.23
C ASN A 558 35.78 -1.37 -9.79
N GLU A 559 34.46 -1.33 -9.75
CA GLU A 559 33.57 -2.38 -10.27
C GLU A 559 33.97 -2.91 -11.66
N SER A 560 34.34 -2.05 -12.62
CA SER A 560 34.75 -2.52 -13.96
C SER A 560 36.04 -3.33 -13.92
N ASN A 561 36.94 -3.02 -12.98
CA ASN A 561 38.19 -3.77 -12.80
C ASN A 561 37.91 -5.09 -12.06
N SER A 562 36.96 -5.10 -11.12
CA SER A 562 36.45 -6.34 -10.50
C SER A 562 35.85 -7.27 -11.56
N THR A 563 35.02 -6.76 -12.47
CA THR A 563 34.50 -7.55 -13.60
C THR A 563 35.64 -8.14 -14.44
N SER A 564 36.63 -7.32 -14.85
CA SER A 564 37.76 -7.80 -15.65
C SER A 564 38.66 -8.81 -14.93
N LEU A 565 38.73 -8.79 -13.59
CA LEU A 565 39.47 -9.78 -12.81
C LEU A 565 38.82 -11.17 -12.90
N TRP A 566 37.51 -11.23 -13.09
CA TRP A 566 36.68 -12.44 -13.06
C TRP A 566 36.11 -12.82 -14.43
N GLU A 567 36.57 -12.17 -15.50
CA GLU A 567 36.09 -12.40 -16.86
C GLU A 567 36.70 -13.70 -17.42
N GLU A 568 35.85 -14.62 -17.87
CA GLU A 568 36.27 -15.81 -18.61
C GLU A 568 36.42 -15.44 -20.08
N VAL A 569 37.62 -15.57 -20.63
CA VAL A 569 37.90 -15.20 -22.02
C VAL A 569 38.64 -16.33 -22.71
N GLU A 570 38.14 -16.73 -23.89
CA GLU A 570 38.64 -17.87 -24.66
C GLU A 570 40.07 -17.69 -25.24
N ASP A 571 40.60 -16.46 -25.27
CA ASP A 571 41.87 -16.13 -25.93
C ASP A 571 43.07 -15.97 -24.96
N ASP A 572 44.23 -16.38 -25.48
CA ASP A 572 45.53 -16.62 -24.83
C ASP A 572 46.23 -15.42 -24.12
N GLU A 573 45.59 -14.25 -23.98
CA GLU A 573 46.17 -13.01 -23.45
C GLU A 573 45.34 -12.39 -22.29
N THR A 574 44.87 -13.20 -21.34
CA THR A 574 44.07 -12.68 -20.23
C THR A 574 44.80 -12.73 -18.90
N PHE A 575 44.80 -11.58 -18.23
CA PHE A 575 45.31 -11.39 -16.86
C PHE A 575 44.26 -11.78 -15.79
N SER A 576 43.20 -12.49 -16.19
CA SER A 576 42.04 -12.84 -15.35
C SER A 576 42.38 -13.91 -14.29
N LEU A 577 41.72 -13.87 -13.14
CA LEU A 577 41.87 -14.85 -12.06
C LEU A 577 41.26 -16.20 -12.43
N VAL A 578 40.22 -16.20 -13.27
CA VAL A 578 39.48 -17.42 -13.63
C VAL A 578 40.02 -18.09 -14.90
N SER A 579 41.05 -17.53 -15.55
CA SER A 579 41.71 -18.16 -16.68
C SER A 579 43.01 -18.85 -16.26
N TYR A 580 43.26 -20.05 -16.80
CA TYR A 580 44.48 -20.83 -16.52
C TYR A 580 45.78 -20.01 -16.72
N LYS A 581 45.84 -19.20 -17.78
CA LYS A 581 47.00 -18.37 -18.09
C LYS A 581 47.09 -17.15 -17.18
N GLY A 582 45.97 -16.51 -16.88
CA GLY A 582 45.94 -15.33 -16.04
C GLY A 582 46.32 -15.66 -14.60
N ILE A 583 45.75 -16.71 -14.01
CA ILE A 583 46.09 -17.14 -12.64
C ILE A 583 47.56 -17.53 -12.49
N SER A 584 48.17 -18.08 -13.54
CA SER A 584 49.61 -18.37 -13.57
C SER A 584 50.46 -17.09 -13.54
N LEU A 585 50.03 -16.02 -14.21
CA LEU A 585 50.68 -14.69 -14.12
C LEU A 585 50.54 -14.09 -12.72
N TRP A 586 49.38 -14.27 -12.07
CA TRP A 586 49.19 -13.85 -10.68
C TRP A 586 50.12 -14.57 -9.70
N PHE A 587 50.32 -15.88 -9.86
CA PHE A 587 51.31 -16.60 -9.06
C PHE A 587 52.75 -16.21 -9.41
N GLU A 588 53.06 -15.93 -10.68
CA GLU A 588 54.37 -15.44 -11.11
C GLU A 588 54.69 -14.06 -10.51
N ALA A 589 53.71 -13.17 -10.40
CA ALA A 589 53.85 -11.84 -9.80
C ALA A 589 54.28 -11.86 -8.32
N MET A 590 54.11 -12.98 -7.60
CA MET A 590 54.62 -13.15 -6.24
C MET A 590 56.15 -13.17 -6.18
N GLY A 591 56.81 -13.53 -7.29
CA GLY A 591 58.27 -13.64 -7.40
C GLY A 591 58.90 -12.76 -8.48
N ASP A 592 58.11 -12.26 -9.43
CA ASP A 592 58.57 -11.41 -10.53
C ASP A 592 57.97 -10.01 -10.51
N SER A 593 58.86 -9.03 -10.34
CA SER A 593 58.48 -7.61 -10.33
C SER A 593 57.97 -7.09 -11.68
N SER A 594 58.31 -7.72 -12.81
CA SER A 594 57.78 -7.28 -14.11
C SER A 594 56.31 -7.65 -14.21
N THR A 595 55.97 -8.92 -13.99
CA THR A 595 54.59 -9.41 -14.01
C THR A 595 53.71 -8.71 -12.97
N TYR A 596 54.24 -8.42 -11.78
CA TYR A 596 53.54 -7.61 -10.77
C TYR A 596 53.14 -6.22 -11.30
N ASN A 597 54.08 -5.49 -11.91
CA ASN A 597 53.82 -4.15 -12.43
C ASN A 597 52.87 -4.16 -13.65
N ASP A 598 52.95 -5.21 -14.46
CA ASP A 598 52.08 -5.40 -15.63
C ASP A 598 50.63 -5.63 -15.19
N LEU A 599 50.39 -6.50 -14.19
CA LEU A 599 49.08 -6.72 -13.56
C LEU A 599 48.55 -5.44 -12.91
N GLN A 600 49.39 -4.77 -12.13
CA GLN A 600 49.04 -3.52 -11.44
C GLN A 600 48.57 -2.44 -12.44
N THR A 601 49.30 -2.29 -13.55
CA THR A 601 48.96 -1.34 -14.61
C THR A 601 47.69 -1.75 -15.36
N LYS A 602 47.52 -3.05 -15.63
CA LYS A 602 46.37 -3.58 -16.38
C LYS A 602 45.05 -3.32 -15.65
N PHE A 603 45.01 -3.55 -14.34
CA PHE A 603 43.81 -3.42 -13.51
C PHE A 603 43.74 -2.10 -12.73
N GLY A 604 44.70 -1.19 -12.94
CA GLY A 604 44.74 0.10 -12.24
C GLY A 604 44.82 -0.02 -10.71
N LEU A 605 45.45 -1.09 -10.22
CA LEU A 605 45.53 -1.41 -8.80
C LEU A 605 46.66 -0.61 -8.13
N ASN A 606 46.50 -0.30 -6.85
CA ASN A 606 47.60 0.18 -6.02
C ASN A 606 48.32 -1.00 -5.34
N ASP A 607 49.47 -0.73 -4.69
CA ASP A 607 50.26 -1.79 -4.05
C ASP A 607 49.48 -2.55 -2.96
N SER A 608 48.63 -1.83 -2.19
CA SER A 608 47.80 -2.46 -1.17
C SER A 608 46.77 -3.42 -1.76
N GLN A 609 46.15 -3.04 -2.88
CA GLN A 609 45.18 -3.87 -3.59
C GLN A 609 45.84 -5.10 -4.21
N MET A 610 47.03 -4.93 -4.80
CA MET A 610 47.82 -6.04 -5.33
C MET A 610 48.19 -7.04 -4.23
N ASP A 611 48.73 -6.56 -3.10
CA ASP A 611 49.12 -7.40 -1.96
C ASP A 611 47.91 -8.15 -1.38
N GLN A 612 46.75 -7.49 -1.31
CA GLN A 612 45.49 -8.09 -0.87
C GLN A 612 45.03 -9.24 -1.77
N ILE A 613 45.03 -9.05 -3.09
CA ILE A 613 44.64 -10.10 -4.06
C ILE A 613 45.63 -11.26 -3.99
N LEU A 614 46.94 -10.99 -3.94
CA LEU A 614 47.97 -12.03 -3.87
C LEU A 614 47.89 -12.83 -2.57
N ALA A 615 47.65 -12.17 -1.43
CA ALA A 615 47.44 -12.84 -0.16
C ALA A 615 46.20 -13.74 -0.20
N TRP A 616 45.09 -13.24 -0.74
CA TRP A 616 43.86 -14.00 -0.94
C TRP A 616 44.06 -15.22 -1.85
N LEU A 617 44.81 -15.09 -2.95
CA LEU A 617 45.13 -16.19 -3.85
C LEU A 617 45.99 -17.29 -3.20
N ILE A 618 46.94 -16.91 -2.34
CA ILE A 618 47.72 -17.88 -1.57
C ILE A 618 46.80 -18.68 -0.65
N GLU A 619 45.88 -17.99 0.02
CA GLU A 619 44.94 -18.60 0.95
C GLU A 619 44.02 -19.59 0.25
N ILE A 620 43.44 -19.22 -0.90
CA ILE A 620 42.63 -20.13 -1.73
C ILE A 620 43.43 -21.36 -2.15
N ARG A 621 44.65 -21.14 -2.64
CA ARG A 621 45.51 -22.25 -3.07
C ARG A 621 45.80 -23.21 -1.92
N GLU A 622 46.22 -22.70 -0.78
CA GLU A 622 46.72 -23.51 0.32
C GLU A 622 45.62 -24.16 1.17
N ASN A 623 44.51 -23.46 1.39
CA ASN A 623 43.45 -23.92 2.28
C ASN A 623 42.30 -24.65 1.55
N PHE A 624 42.13 -24.42 0.24
CA PHE A 624 41.02 -25.01 -0.52
C PHE A 624 41.51 -25.93 -1.65
N VAL A 625 42.27 -25.39 -2.60
CA VAL A 625 42.61 -26.11 -3.82
C VAL A 625 43.54 -27.31 -3.54
N LEU A 626 44.58 -27.11 -2.73
CA LEU A 626 45.51 -28.20 -2.40
C LEU A 626 44.86 -29.34 -1.59
N PRO A 627 44.07 -29.08 -0.53
CA PRO A 627 43.33 -30.12 0.16
C PRO A 627 42.33 -30.88 -0.73
N ILE A 628 41.54 -30.17 -1.55
CA ILE A 628 40.57 -30.78 -2.48
C ILE A 628 41.30 -31.67 -3.48
N ALA A 629 42.33 -31.15 -4.15
CA ALA A 629 43.11 -31.91 -5.13
C ALA A 629 43.81 -33.13 -4.50
N GLN A 630 44.29 -33.00 -3.26
CA GLN A 630 44.88 -34.13 -2.52
C GLN A 630 43.83 -35.22 -2.24
N MET A 631 42.62 -34.84 -1.81
CA MET A 631 41.52 -35.76 -1.52
C MET A 631 41.03 -36.48 -2.78
N GLU A 632 40.73 -35.74 -3.85
CA GLU A 632 40.20 -36.30 -5.10
C GLU A 632 41.18 -37.27 -5.77
N ARG A 633 42.48 -36.93 -5.73
CA ARG A 633 43.52 -37.74 -6.37
C ARG A 633 44.11 -38.80 -5.44
N GLY A 634 43.64 -38.88 -4.19
CA GLY A 634 44.08 -39.86 -3.19
C GLY A 634 45.58 -39.78 -2.89
N LEU A 635 46.15 -38.57 -2.91
CA LEU A 635 47.59 -38.37 -2.76
C LEU A 635 48.01 -38.34 -1.27
N PRO A 636 49.22 -38.85 -0.96
CA PRO A 636 49.72 -38.88 0.42
C PRO A 636 50.16 -37.49 0.95
N VAL A 637 50.42 -36.54 0.05
CA VAL A 637 50.76 -35.13 0.30
C VAL A 637 50.22 -34.29 -0.86
N ASP A 638 50.10 -32.98 -0.67
CA ASP A 638 49.66 -32.04 -1.71
C ASP A 638 50.60 -32.02 -2.93
N HIS A 639 50.11 -31.51 -4.06
CA HIS A 639 50.81 -31.52 -5.35
C HIS A 639 52.12 -30.74 -5.36
N TYR A 640 52.23 -29.66 -4.60
CA TYR A 640 53.46 -28.87 -4.48
C TYR A 640 54.51 -29.64 -3.68
N THR A 641 54.12 -30.21 -2.55
CA THR A 641 55.01 -31.05 -1.73
C THR A 641 55.43 -32.30 -2.51
N LEU A 642 54.52 -32.91 -3.28
CA LEU A 642 54.84 -34.05 -4.13
C LEU A 642 55.79 -33.66 -5.27
N GLY A 643 55.51 -32.56 -5.98
CA GLY A 643 56.31 -32.03 -7.08
C GLY A 643 57.71 -31.65 -6.64
N ASN A 644 57.83 -30.88 -5.55
CA ASN A 644 59.11 -30.50 -4.98
C ASN A 644 59.90 -31.72 -4.47
N ASN A 645 59.24 -32.69 -3.83
CA ASN A 645 59.91 -33.93 -3.41
C ASN A 645 60.39 -34.78 -4.60
N LEU A 646 59.60 -34.86 -5.67
CA LEU A 646 59.97 -35.54 -6.90
C LEU A 646 61.10 -34.81 -7.62
N PHE A 647 61.03 -33.47 -7.75
CA PHE A 647 62.08 -32.64 -8.32
C PHE A 647 63.40 -32.79 -7.56
N LEU A 648 63.37 -32.67 -6.23
CA LEU A 648 64.54 -32.83 -5.38
C LEU A 648 65.10 -34.26 -5.50
N GLY A 649 64.21 -35.26 -5.51
CA GLY A 649 64.55 -36.68 -5.69
C GLY A 649 65.23 -36.95 -7.04
N PHE A 650 64.67 -36.44 -8.13
CA PHE A 650 65.20 -36.58 -9.49
C PHE A 650 66.50 -35.79 -9.69
N THR A 651 66.61 -34.60 -9.10
CA THR A 651 67.82 -33.76 -9.17
C THR A 651 68.97 -34.38 -8.40
N ILE A 652 68.72 -34.90 -7.19
CA ILE A 652 69.73 -35.59 -6.38
C ILE A 652 70.15 -36.90 -7.06
N ALA A 653 69.18 -37.72 -7.51
CA ALA A 653 69.47 -38.97 -8.19
C ALA A 653 70.22 -38.75 -9.52
N GLY A 654 69.78 -37.78 -10.32
CA GLY A 654 70.42 -37.39 -11.58
C GLY A 654 71.85 -36.88 -11.35
N GLY A 655 72.05 -35.98 -10.40
CA GLY A 655 73.37 -35.44 -10.04
C GLY A 655 74.35 -36.52 -9.57
N VAL A 656 73.89 -37.48 -8.75
CA VAL A 656 74.70 -38.62 -8.29
C VAL A 656 75.12 -39.52 -9.47
N LEU A 657 74.19 -39.83 -10.38
CA LEU A 657 74.44 -40.68 -11.54
C LEU A 657 75.41 -40.03 -12.55
N VAL A 658 75.27 -38.72 -12.80
CA VAL A 658 76.22 -37.94 -13.60
C VAL A 658 77.60 -37.94 -12.93
N GLY A 659 77.67 -37.69 -11.62
CA GLY A 659 78.92 -37.70 -10.86
C GLY A 659 79.64 -39.04 -10.93
N LEU A 660 78.93 -40.15 -10.72
CA LEU A 660 79.49 -41.51 -10.82
C LEU A 660 79.93 -41.86 -12.25
N GLY A 661 79.16 -41.45 -13.27
CA GLY A 661 79.51 -41.62 -14.67
C GLY A 661 80.80 -40.88 -15.04
N VAL A 662 80.92 -39.61 -14.65
CA VAL A 662 82.11 -38.78 -14.88
C VAL A 662 83.33 -39.35 -14.16
N ILE A 663 83.21 -39.71 -12.88
CA ILE A 663 84.30 -40.35 -12.11
C ILE A 663 84.72 -41.67 -12.75
N GLY A 664 83.77 -42.49 -13.19
CA GLY A 664 84.04 -43.75 -13.88
C GLY A 664 84.78 -43.57 -15.21
N ILE A 665 84.44 -42.53 -15.99
CA ILE A 665 85.14 -42.17 -17.22
C ILE A 665 86.55 -41.65 -16.90
N ILE A 666 86.70 -40.76 -15.93
CA ILE A 666 87.99 -40.19 -15.51
C ILE A 666 88.94 -41.30 -15.02
N LEU A 667 88.47 -42.19 -14.15
CA LEU A 667 89.26 -43.33 -13.65
C LEU A 667 89.74 -44.22 -14.79
N GLN A 668 88.91 -44.49 -15.79
CA GLN A 668 89.32 -45.27 -16.95
C GLN A 668 90.32 -44.54 -17.85
N VAL A 669 90.15 -43.23 -18.04
CA VAL A 669 91.11 -42.42 -18.81
C VAL A 669 92.47 -42.37 -18.11
N ILE A 670 92.49 -42.26 -16.78
CA ILE A 670 93.72 -42.27 -15.97
C ILE A 670 94.36 -43.66 -15.97
N LEU A 671 93.57 -44.74 -15.80
CA LEU A 671 94.07 -46.13 -15.83
C LEU A 671 94.55 -46.58 -17.22
N LYS A 672 94.19 -45.87 -18.29
CA LYS A 672 94.66 -46.14 -19.66
C LYS A 672 95.94 -45.36 -19.99
N ARG A 673 96.31 -44.36 -19.18
CA ARG A 673 97.54 -43.54 -19.30
C ARG A 673 98.69 -44.03 -18.42
N LYS A 674 98.42 -44.89 -17.43
CA LYS A 674 99.41 -45.75 -16.77
C LYS A 674 99.50 -47.07 -17.50
#